data_AF-A0A2T7CPX3-F1
#
_entry.id   AF-A0A2T7CPX3-F1
#
_cell.length_a   1.000
_cell.length_b   1.000
_cell.length_c   1.000
_cell.angle_alpha   90.00
_cell.angle_beta   90.00
_cell.angle_gamma   90.00
#
_symmetry.space_group_name_H-M   'P 1'
#
loop_
_entity.id
_entity.type
_entity.pdbx_description
1 polymer ?
#
loop_
_entity_poly.entity_id
_entity_poly.type
_entity_poly.pdbx_seq_one_letter_code
_entity_poly.pdbx_strand_id
1 'polypeptide(L)'
;MRAARGEGSPEDRKAAAAPHLRVALEALTAARRLAPDCVDVAATLGDALAASRMYAEAEAEFRRAQSIPNPSDPALHNAAYGMYEGYEHERDPAFVAERVEEARERARASYARMTVEELVPSAVQRVLDAGKLLGSAEGRKRGKLVAESFPNLARAQYLQAYMDLEFVRSLDPAIDKRPFLRRTLAIAERLARAFPKSPVIACFRAKLLFVLGEYDAAERECRRALDMKEPDDPQLDCIPAGSISGENLGARLVSLACEFHELINKIVMMAADYWDSMSGERRHDSFLRVSSDVLQDEYRKVDPSCAFTMSDVRSFVNEHKSWKFWICPICDRKKFVDSGLLLSHMCRKHPRAVLPRLQSLLDQSLNSEASEEEDFLDGVTFCEDSAEQDMICLNKSSVVFKWLFYAPSSGVGAKPLPEVRAKKREKGSMLLEGIKEKMRTLPTDKSSTEFAEAFPRIQELWLKFLKASMLDYRGVILELARSFLWRELKKCMTQDPQLADKWISATDIDAVFTTEAEPSHAEGDPETGDNKQPSQADGALMVSEDHKESNVCIQHGESSETPANNTESTDLATSVAESGKDLDATLVKVDIDPKISENNQESEVQVEGESSEATVTNMSDPATSMLESGNDLDVKLENLQIDPSSDSSIATSGAGSSGQTGQLD
;
A
#
# COMPACT_ATOMS: atom_id res chain seq x y z
N MET A 1 -19.30 -34.51 -0.27
CA MET A 1 -19.08 -33.17 0.32
C MET A 1 -19.81 -32.02 -0.41
N ARG A 2 -20.90 -32.26 -1.18
CA ARG A 2 -21.71 -31.19 -1.81
C ARG A 2 -22.93 -30.72 -0.99
N ALA A 3 -23.17 -31.28 0.19
CA ALA A 3 -24.33 -30.99 1.03
C ALA A 3 -24.16 -29.78 1.98
N ALA A 4 -23.33 -28.80 1.61
CA ALA A 4 -23.08 -27.59 2.43
C ALA A 4 -23.64 -26.30 1.80
N ARG A 5 -24.66 -26.40 0.93
CA ARG A 5 -25.36 -25.27 0.28
C ARG A 5 -26.83 -25.16 0.70
N GLY A 6 -27.14 -25.40 1.97
CA GLY A 6 -28.46 -25.12 2.55
C GLY A 6 -28.46 -23.82 3.36
N GLU A 7 -29.60 -23.14 3.43
CA GLU A 7 -29.83 -22.00 4.34
C GLU A 7 -29.79 -22.48 5.80
N GLY A 8 -29.03 -21.78 6.65
CA GLY A 8 -28.83 -22.12 8.07
C GLY A 8 -27.50 -21.59 8.61
N SER A 9 -27.39 -21.44 9.94
CA SER A 9 -26.15 -20.96 10.56
C SER A 9 -25.00 -21.95 10.32
N PRO A 10 -23.73 -21.51 10.39
CA PRO A 10 -22.58 -22.42 10.27
C PRO A 10 -22.61 -23.57 11.29
N GLU A 11 -23.20 -23.35 12.47
CA GLU A 11 -23.40 -24.36 13.53
C GLU A 11 -24.45 -25.41 13.09
N ASP A 12 -25.59 -24.97 12.53
CA ASP A 12 -26.65 -25.87 12.05
C ASP A 12 -26.18 -26.76 10.90
N ARG A 13 -25.40 -26.19 9.98
CA ARG A 13 -24.80 -26.95 8.87
C ARG A 13 -23.79 -27.99 9.36
N LYS A 14 -23.02 -27.68 10.40
CA LYS A 14 -22.10 -28.63 11.04
C LYS A 14 -22.85 -29.75 11.74
N ALA A 15 -23.90 -29.42 12.49
CA ALA A 15 -24.76 -30.41 13.15
C ALA A 15 -25.41 -31.36 12.14
N ALA A 16 -25.91 -30.84 11.02
CA ALA A 16 -26.48 -31.64 9.93
C ALA A 16 -25.43 -32.51 9.20
N ALA A 17 -24.18 -32.07 9.10
CA ALA A 17 -23.11 -32.82 8.45
C ALA A 17 -22.48 -33.92 9.34
N ALA A 18 -22.59 -33.81 10.67
CA ALA A 18 -21.99 -34.74 11.63
C ALA A 18 -22.30 -36.23 11.40
N PRO A 19 -23.56 -36.68 11.17
CA PRO A 19 -23.83 -38.09 10.90
C PRO A 19 -23.19 -38.58 9.60
N HIS A 20 -23.12 -37.72 8.58
CA HIS A 20 -22.47 -38.05 7.31
C HIS A 20 -20.94 -38.15 7.45
N LEU A 21 -20.33 -37.27 8.25
CA LEU A 21 -18.90 -37.33 8.56
C LEU A 21 -18.54 -38.61 9.31
N ARG A 22 -19.36 -39.05 10.27
CA ARG A 22 -19.14 -40.31 10.99
C ARG A 22 -19.13 -41.51 10.05
N VAL A 23 -20.14 -41.63 9.18
CA VAL A 23 -20.22 -42.71 8.18
C VAL A 23 -19.04 -42.64 7.21
N ALA A 24 -18.65 -41.44 6.78
CA ALA A 24 -17.49 -41.25 5.91
C ALA A 24 -16.19 -41.70 6.60
N LEU A 25 -15.98 -41.38 7.87
CA LEU A 25 -14.81 -41.81 8.64
C LEU A 25 -14.75 -43.34 8.79
N GLU A 26 -15.87 -43.99 9.08
CA GLU A 26 -15.94 -45.46 9.17
C GLU A 26 -15.56 -46.10 7.83
N ALA A 27 -16.16 -45.61 6.73
CA ALA A 27 -15.89 -46.10 5.38
C ALA A 27 -14.43 -45.85 4.94
N LEU A 28 -13.88 -44.67 5.19
CA LEU A 28 -12.50 -44.32 4.84
C LEU A 28 -11.48 -45.06 5.72
N THR A 29 -11.82 -45.34 6.98
CA THR A 29 -11.00 -46.19 7.84
C THR A 29 -10.98 -47.63 7.36
N ALA A 30 -12.11 -48.15 6.87
CA ALA A 30 -12.17 -49.45 6.21
C ALA A 30 -11.39 -49.45 4.89
N ALA A 31 -11.52 -48.40 4.08
CA ALA A 31 -10.76 -48.23 2.84
C ALA A 31 -9.25 -48.19 3.11
N ARG A 32 -8.80 -47.51 4.18
CA ARG A 32 -7.39 -47.50 4.61
C ARG A 32 -6.86 -48.90 4.91
N ARG A 33 -7.69 -49.80 5.47
CA ARG A 33 -7.30 -51.20 5.73
C ARG A 33 -7.19 -52.03 4.44
N LEU A 34 -8.02 -51.74 3.45
CA LEU A 34 -8.06 -52.47 2.18
C LEU A 34 -7.02 -51.95 1.17
N ALA A 35 -6.69 -50.66 1.23
CA ALA A 35 -5.73 -50.00 0.35
C ALA A 35 -4.75 -49.12 1.16
N PRO A 36 -3.86 -49.75 1.96
CA PRO A 36 -2.93 -49.03 2.83
C PRO A 36 -1.83 -48.27 2.08
N ASP A 37 -1.64 -48.55 0.80
CA ASP A 37 -0.62 -47.87 -0.04
C ASP A 37 -1.25 -46.83 -0.98
N CYS A 38 -2.55 -46.55 -0.86
CA CYS A 38 -3.21 -45.55 -1.69
C CYS A 38 -3.09 -44.15 -1.07
N VAL A 39 -2.46 -43.22 -1.79
CA VAL A 39 -2.30 -41.82 -1.40
C VAL A 39 -3.65 -41.11 -1.27
N ASP A 40 -4.58 -41.35 -2.21
CA ASP A 40 -5.90 -40.71 -2.21
C ASP A 40 -6.76 -41.12 -1.01
N VAL A 41 -6.68 -42.38 -0.58
CA VAL A 41 -7.38 -42.85 0.62
C VAL A 41 -6.81 -42.17 1.86
N ALA A 42 -5.49 -42.01 1.95
CA ALA A 42 -4.83 -41.29 3.04
C ALA A 42 -5.25 -39.81 3.06
N ALA A 43 -5.21 -39.13 1.91
CA ALA A 43 -5.59 -37.72 1.80
C ALA A 43 -7.06 -37.49 2.14
N THR A 44 -7.96 -38.33 1.61
CA THR A 44 -9.41 -38.20 1.84
C THR A 44 -9.78 -38.50 3.29
N LEU A 45 -9.12 -39.47 3.93
CA LEU A 45 -9.29 -39.72 5.35
C LEU A 45 -8.79 -38.52 6.18
N GLY A 46 -7.64 -37.93 5.81
CA GLY A 46 -7.14 -36.69 6.40
C GLY A 46 -8.17 -35.55 6.34
N ASP A 47 -8.79 -35.32 5.17
CA ASP A 47 -9.83 -34.32 5.00
C ASP A 47 -11.09 -34.61 5.86
N ALA A 48 -11.50 -35.87 5.97
CA ALA A 48 -12.64 -36.25 6.80
C ALA A 48 -12.36 -36.07 8.31
N LEU A 49 -11.13 -36.37 8.75
CA LEU A 49 -10.67 -36.14 10.11
C LEU A 49 -10.59 -34.65 10.43
N ALA A 50 -10.06 -33.84 9.49
CA ALA A 50 -10.01 -32.39 9.61
C ALA A 50 -11.41 -31.77 9.73
N ALA A 51 -12.35 -32.20 8.88
CA ALA A 51 -13.75 -31.79 8.95
C ALA A 51 -14.43 -32.19 10.26
N SER A 52 -13.93 -33.25 10.90
CA SER A 52 -14.39 -33.73 12.23
C SER A 52 -13.61 -33.11 13.39
N ARG A 53 -12.74 -32.11 13.13
CA ARG A 53 -11.88 -31.41 14.11
C ARG A 53 -10.86 -32.31 14.82
N MET A 54 -10.60 -33.49 14.26
CA MET A 54 -9.56 -34.43 14.71
C MET A 54 -8.24 -34.07 14.05
N TYR A 55 -7.71 -32.88 14.34
CA TYR A 55 -6.61 -32.31 13.55
C TYR A 55 -5.28 -33.05 13.73
N ALA A 56 -5.02 -33.67 14.88
CA ALA A 56 -3.80 -34.44 15.11
C ALA A 56 -3.79 -35.72 14.26
N GLU A 57 -4.92 -36.41 14.20
CA GLU A 57 -5.13 -37.59 13.37
C GLU A 57 -5.13 -37.23 11.89
N ALA A 58 -5.76 -36.12 11.51
CA ALA A 58 -5.75 -35.60 10.14
C ALA A 58 -4.31 -35.32 9.67
N GLU A 59 -3.52 -34.65 10.50
CA GLU A 59 -2.12 -34.37 10.22
C GLU A 59 -1.28 -35.66 10.06
N ALA A 60 -1.52 -36.67 10.91
CA ALA A 60 -0.86 -37.97 10.77
C ALA A 60 -1.19 -38.64 9.44
N GLU A 61 -2.45 -38.57 8.99
CA GLU A 61 -2.86 -39.13 7.69
C GLU A 61 -2.32 -38.34 6.49
N PHE A 62 -2.23 -37.01 6.58
CA PHE A 62 -1.58 -36.21 5.53
C PHE A 62 -0.07 -36.47 5.44
N ARG A 63 0.61 -36.65 6.57
CA ARG A 63 2.02 -37.10 6.58
C ARG A 63 2.17 -38.50 6.01
N ARG A 64 1.24 -39.40 6.31
CA ARG A 64 1.20 -40.74 5.73
C ARG A 64 1.06 -40.67 4.20
N ALA A 65 0.13 -39.86 3.69
CA ALA A 65 -0.07 -39.68 2.23
C ALA A 65 1.24 -39.32 1.50
N GLN A 66 2.09 -38.51 2.14
CA GLN A 66 3.37 -38.08 1.57
C GLN A 66 4.50 -39.13 1.72
N SER A 67 4.42 -40.01 2.72
CA SER A 67 5.50 -40.94 3.10
C SER A 67 5.30 -42.38 2.64
N ILE A 68 4.19 -42.70 1.95
CA ILE A 68 3.97 -44.04 1.37
C ILE A 68 5.12 -44.35 0.38
N PRO A 69 5.92 -45.40 0.61
CA PRO A 69 7.11 -45.68 -0.19
C PRO A 69 6.78 -46.30 -1.55
N ASN A 70 5.78 -47.18 -1.62
CA ASN A 70 5.35 -47.88 -2.84
C ASN A 70 3.86 -47.62 -3.07
N PRO A 71 3.49 -46.41 -3.52
CA PRO A 71 2.09 -46.05 -3.65
C PRO A 71 1.39 -46.86 -4.74
N SER A 72 0.18 -47.35 -4.45
CA SER A 72 -0.68 -47.94 -5.48
C SER A 72 -1.22 -46.84 -6.41
N ASP A 73 -1.55 -47.19 -7.65
CA ASP A 73 -2.16 -46.25 -8.59
C ASP A 73 -3.48 -45.71 -8.02
N PRO A 74 -3.61 -44.40 -7.76
CA PRO A 74 -4.82 -43.81 -7.20
C PRO A 74 -6.07 -44.11 -8.03
N ALA A 75 -5.92 -44.27 -9.35
CA ALA A 75 -7.02 -44.59 -10.26
C ALA A 75 -7.68 -45.95 -9.97
N LEU A 76 -6.96 -46.90 -9.35
CA LEU A 76 -7.50 -48.21 -8.98
C LEU A 76 -8.49 -48.15 -7.79
N HIS A 77 -8.44 -47.06 -7.03
CA HIS A 77 -9.16 -46.92 -5.76
C HIS A 77 -10.16 -45.76 -5.78
N ASN A 78 -10.16 -44.95 -6.83
CA ASN A 78 -11.02 -43.79 -6.97
C ASN A 78 -12.25 -44.11 -7.84
N ALA A 79 -13.43 -44.18 -7.22
CA ALA A 79 -14.69 -44.47 -7.92
C ALA A 79 -15.15 -43.34 -8.87
N ALA A 80 -14.54 -42.15 -8.79
CA ALA A 80 -14.84 -41.00 -9.66
C ALA A 80 -13.88 -40.88 -10.86
N TYR A 81 -12.80 -41.67 -10.90
CA TYR A 81 -11.87 -41.72 -12.05
C TYR A 81 -12.62 -42.25 -13.28
N GLY A 82 -12.71 -41.47 -14.36
CA GLY A 82 -13.50 -41.79 -15.56
C GLY A 82 -14.94 -41.27 -15.60
N MET A 83 -15.33 -40.38 -14.68
CA MET A 83 -16.68 -39.74 -14.68
C MET A 83 -16.69 -38.29 -15.20
N TYR A 84 -15.55 -37.69 -15.52
CA TYR A 84 -15.43 -36.30 -15.99
C TYR A 84 -14.68 -36.22 -17.33
N GLU A 85 -15.28 -35.61 -18.36
CA GLU A 85 -14.63 -35.37 -19.66
C GLU A 85 -13.43 -34.42 -19.51
N GLY A 86 -12.25 -34.85 -19.98
CA GLY A 86 -11.01 -34.05 -19.97
C GLY A 86 -9.71 -34.82 -19.70
N TYR A 87 -9.77 -36.10 -19.34
CA TYR A 87 -8.59 -36.94 -19.14
C TYR A 87 -8.52 -38.02 -20.24
N GLU A 88 -7.76 -37.78 -21.31
CA GLU A 88 -7.70 -38.72 -22.45
C GLU A 88 -6.71 -39.89 -22.24
N HIS A 89 -6.13 -40.04 -21.05
CA HIS A 89 -5.10 -41.05 -20.71
C HIS A 89 -5.41 -41.90 -19.46
N GLU A 90 -6.69 -41.99 -19.07
CA GLU A 90 -7.23 -42.34 -17.73
C GLU A 90 -6.85 -43.68 -17.09
N ARG A 91 -6.20 -44.61 -17.77
CA ARG A 91 -5.74 -45.87 -17.17
C ARG A 91 -4.44 -46.38 -17.76
N ASP A 92 -3.70 -45.50 -18.42
CA ASP A 92 -2.40 -45.86 -18.95
C ASP A 92 -1.42 -46.07 -17.77
N PRO A 93 -0.81 -47.27 -17.67
CA PRO A 93 0.22 -47.55 -16.67
C PRO A 93 1.42 -46.60 -16.76
N ALA A 94 1.68 -45.98 -17.91
CA ALA A 94 2.78 -45.03 -18.11
C ALA A 94 2.66 -43.77 -17.24
N PHE A 95 1.44 -43.41 -16.81
CA PHE A 95 1.15 -42.16 -16.09
C PHE A 95 0.88 -42.37 -14.58
N VAL A 96 1.11 -43.58 -14.05
CA VAL A 96 0.89 -43.90 -12.62
C VAL A 96 1.69 -42.96 -11.71
N ALA A 97 2.95 -42.69 -12.04
CA ALA A 97 3.81 -41.82 -11.24
C ALA A 97 3.28 -40.38 -11.18
N GLU A 98 2.77 -39.85 -12.29
CA GLU A 98 2.16 -38.52 -12.35
C GLU A 98 0.90 -38.45 -11.49
N ARG A 99 0.02 -39.45 -11.58
CA ARG A 99 -1.20 -39.53 -10.76
C ARG A 99 -0.89 -39.60 -9.26
N VAL A 100 0.13 -40.36 -8.89
CA VAL A 100 0.61 -40.45 -7.49
C VAL A 100 1.10 -39.09 -7.01
N GLU A 101 1.89 -38.38 -7.82
CA GLU A 101 2.36 -37.05 -7.45
C GLU A 101 1.21 -36.04 -7.38
N GLU A 102 0.24 -36.08 -8.29
CA GLU A 102 -0.96 -35.25 -8.22
C GLU A 102 -1.77 -35.52 -6.93
N ALA A 103 -1.91 -36.79 -6.53
CA ALA A 103 -2.56 -37.15 -5.27
C ALA A 103 -1.78 -36.62 -4.05
N ARG A 104 -0.44 -36.64 -4.09
CA ARG A 104 0.42 -36.06 -3.05
C ARG A 104 0.31 -34.54 -3.01
N GLU A 105 0.25 -33.87 -4.15
CA GLU A 105 0.00 -32.42 -4.26
C GLU A 105 -1.35 -32.06 -3.63
N ARG A 106 -2.41 -32.80 -3.95
CA ARG A 106 -3.74 -32.62 -3.34
C ARG A 106 -3.70 -32.80 -1.82
N ALA A 107 -3.00 -33.81 -1.33
CA ALA A 107 -2.81 -34.02 0.11
C ALA A 107 -2.05 -32.87 0.77
N ARG A 108 -1.00 -32.35 0.13
CA ARG A 108 -0.22 -31.20 0.61
C ARG A 108 -1.07 -29.93 0.62
N ALA A 109 -1.88 -29.69 -0.41
CA ALA A 109 -2.81 -28.57 -0.46
C ALA A 109 -3.89 -28.65 0.62
N SER A 110 -4.48 -29.83 0.85
CA SER A 110 -5.45 -30.05 1.94
C SER A 110 -4.84 -29.83 3.32
N TYR A 111 -3.62 -30.33 3.56
CA TYR A 111 -2.90 -30.08 4.81
C TYR A 111 -2.57 -28.60 5.01
N ALA A 112 -2.09 -27.91 3.97
CA ALA A 112 -1.80 -26.48 4.02
C ALA A 112 -3.07 -25.66 4.34
N ARG A 113 -4.19 -25.98 3.69
CA ARG A 113 -5.49 -25.35 3.95
C ARG A 113 -5.93 -25.55 5.40
N MET A 114 -5.93 -26.78 5.90
CA MET A 114 -6.24 -27.08 7.31
C MET A 114 -5.32 -26.32 8.26
N THR A 115 -4.03 -26.19 7.92
CA THR A 115 -3.06 -25.50 8.77
C THR A 115 -3.39 -24.02 8.90
N VAL A 116 -3.66 -23.34 7.78
CA VAL A 116 -3.96 -21.89 7.73
C VAL A 116 -5.35 -21.58 8.30
N GLU A 117 -6.37 -22.37 7.97
CA GLU A 117 -7.76 -22.10 8.33
C GLU A 117 -8.12 -22.54 9.75
N GLU A 118 -7.46 -23.59 10.29
CA GLU A 118 -7.90 -24.24 11.52
C GLU A 118 -6.80 -24.32 12.59
N LEU A 119 -5.64 -24.90 12.25
CA LEU A 119 -4.58 -25.16 13.25
C LEU A 119 -3.95 -23.87 13.80
N VAL A 120 -3.50 -22.97 12.92
CA VAL A 120 -2.84 -21.73 13.32
C VAL A 120 -3.81 -20.81 14.08
N PRO A 121 -5.04 -20.55 13.62
CA PRO A 121 -6.01 -19.74 14.38
C PRO A 121 -6.29 -20.32 15.77
N SER A 122 -6.47 -21.64 15.87
CA SER A 122 -6.67 -22.32 17.16
C SER A 122 -5.44 -22.21 18.07
N ALA A 123 -4.23 -22.34 17.51
CA ALA A 123 -2.99 -22.16 18.26
C ALA A 123 -2.84 -20.72 18.77
N VAL A 124 -3.07 -19.73 17.90
CA VAL A 124 -3.10 -18.30 18.25
C VAL A 124 -4.05 -18.05 19.42
N GLN A 125 -5.29 -18.54 19.34
CA GLN A 125 -6.28 -18.36 20.41
C GLN A 125 -5.79 -18.95 21.74
N ARG A 126 -5.25 -20.17 21.74
CA ARG A 126 -4.67 -20.78 22.96
C ARG A 126 -3.51 -19.96 23.54
N VAL A 127 -2.70 -19.32 22.70
CA VAL A 127 -1.63 -18.43 23.18
C VAL A 127 -2.21 -17.17 23.80
N LEU A 128 -3.21 -16.56 23.18
CA LEU A 128 -3.88 -15.38 23.72
C LEU A 128 -4.57 -15.70 25.06
N ASP A 129 -5.27 -16.82 25.15
CA ASP A 129 -5.93 -17.26 26.39
C ASP A 129 -4.90 -17.55 27.49
N ALA A 130 -3.78 -18.18 27.17
CA ALA A 130 -2.69 -18.38 28.11
C ALA A 130 -2.08 -17.05 28.57
N GLY A 131 -1.91 -16.08 27.67
CA GLY A 131 -1.45 -14.73 28.00
C GLY A 131 -2.38 -14.02 28.99
N LYS A 132 -3.70 -14.19 28.82
CA LYS A 132 -4.72 -13.61 29.72
C LYS A 132 -4.77 -14.32 31.07
N LEU A 133 -4.74 -15.66 31.08
CA LEU A 133 -4.95 -16.47 32.29
C LEU A 133 -3.67 -16.66 33.13
N LEU A 134 -2.52 -16.81 32.47
CA LEU A 134 -1.24 -17.16 33.09
C LEU A 134 -0.21 -16.02 33.02
N GLY A 135 -0.55 -14.91 32.36
CA GLY A 135 0.30 -13.74 32.20
C GLY A 135 1.00 -13.66 30.83
N SER A 136 1.32 -12.42 30.44
CA SER A 136 1.95 -12.07 29.16
C SER A 136 3.28 -12.79 28.90
N ALA A 137 4.05 -13.09 29.94
CA ALA A 137 5.32 -13.82 29.84
C ALA A 137 5.12 -15.25 29.33
N GLU A 138 4.10 -15.96 29.82
CA GLU A 138 3.76 -17.31 29.36
C GLU A 138 3.17 -17.26 27.94
N GLY A 139 2.33 -16.26 27.67
CA GLY A 139 1.83 -15.97 26.32
C GLY A 139 2.97 -15.76 25.32
N ARG A 140 3.98 -14.96 25.66
CA ARG A 140 5.18 -14.71 24.85
C ARG A 140 5.98 -15.99 24.58
N LYS A 141 6.18 -16.83 25.60
CA LYS A 141 6.88 -18.12 25.46
C LYS A 141 6.14 -19.05 24.51
N ARG A 142 4.82 -19.19 24.66
CA ARG A 142 4.00 -20.05 23.79
C ARG A 142 3.90 -19.49 22.36
N GLY A 143 3.78 -18.17 22.21
CA GLY A 143 3.79 -17.51 20.91
C GLY A 143 5.06 -17.80 20.12
N LYS A 144 6.23 -17.80 20.79
CA LYS A 144 7.50 -18.20 20.18
C LYS A 144 7.48 -19.66 19.69
N LEU A 145 6.97 -20.60 20.49
CA LEU A 145 6.87 -22.01 20.09
C LEU A 145 5.96 -22.21 18.87
N VAL A 146 4.86 -21.45 18.79
CA VAL A 146 3.97 -21.46 17.62
C VAL A 146 4.68 -20.93 16.38
N ALA A 147 5.43 -19.83 16.51
CA ALA A 147 6.24 -19.31 15.41
C ALA A 147 7.31 -20.33 14.95
N GLU A 148 7.99 -21.01 15.88
CA GLU A 148 8.97 -22.06 15.55
C GLU A 148 8.31 -23.27 14.84
N SER A 149 7.06 -23.59 15.17
CA SER A 149 6.29 -24.67 14.55
C SER A 149 5.80 -24.32 13.14
N PHE A 150 5.61 -23.03 12.85
CA PHE A 150 5.07 -22.54 11.58
C PHE A 150 5.92 -21.38 11.00
N PRO A 151 7.16 -21.65 10.56
CA PRO A 151 8.12 -20.62 10.13
C PRO A 151 7.66 -19.80 8.92
N ASN A 152 6.86 -20.41 8.04
CA ASN A 152 6.48 -19.81 6.75
C ASN A 152 5.10 -19.15 6.75
N LEU A 153 4.44 -19.06 7.92
CA LEU A 153 3.09 -18.49 8.02
C LEU A 153 3.14 -17.13 8.74
N ALA A 154 2.75 -16.09 8.01
CA ALA A 154 2.80 -14.70 8.45
C ALA A 154 2.11 -14.51 9.82
N ARG A 155 0.87 -14.97 9.98
CA ARG A 155 0.15 -14.94 11.26
C ARG A 155 0.89 -15.59 12.43
N ALA A 156 1.49 -16.76 12.22
CA ALA A 156 2.21 -17.46 13.28
C ALA A 156 3.49 -16.72 13.67
N GLN A 157 4.22 -16.19 12.69
CA GLN A 157 5.40 -15.36 12.93
C GLN A 157 5.03 -14.02 13.61
N TYR A 158 3.93 -13.40 13.17
CA TYR A 158 3.41 -12.16 13.73
C TYR A 158 2.96 -12.32 15.18
N LEU A 159 2.39 -13.47 15.56
CA LEU A 159 2.01 -13.78 16.95
C LEU A 159 3.18 -13.60 17.93
N GLN A 160 4.40 -13.96 17.52
CA GLN A 160 5.58 -13.75 18.37
C GLN A 160 5.79 -12.26 18.67
N ALA A 161 5.74 -11.41 17.64
CA ALA A 161 5.92 -9.96 17.82
C ALA A 161 4.76 -9.33 18.60
N TYR A 162 3.54 -9.78 18.34
CA TYR A 162 2.34 -9.36 19.08
C TYR A 162 2.46 -9.68 20.58
N MET A 163 2.79 -10.93 20.94
CA MET A 163 2.92 -11.31 22.34
C MET A 163 4.16 -10.71 23.02
N ASP A 164 5.21 -10.39 22.26
CA ASP A 164 6.34 -9.61 22.76
C ASP A 164 5.88 -8.19 23.15
N LEU A 165 5.06 -7.52 22.32
CA LEU A 165 4.47 -6.22 22.67
C LEU A 165 3.56 -6.29 23.90
N GLU A 166 2.70 -7.31 23.99
CA GLU A 166 1.84 -7.53 25.18
C GLU A 166 2.67 -7.72 26.46
N PHE A 167 3.81 -8.42 26.35
CA PHE A 167 4.75 -8.54 27.45
C PHE A 167 5.36 -7.17 27.81
N VAL A 168 5.79 -6.37 26.83
CA VAL A 168 6.32 -5.02 27.08
C VAL A 168 5.29 -4.11 27.77
N ARG A 169 4.01 -4.18 27.36
CA ARG A 169 2.90 -3.46 28.00
C ARG A 169 2.77 -3.78 29.48
N SER A 170 2.91 -5.07 29.83
CA SER A 170 2.76 -5.57 31.20
C SER A 170 3.96 -5.33 32.12
N LEU A 171 5.07 -4.79 31.61
CA LEU A 171 6.22 -4.44 32.44
C LEU A 171 5.85 -3.34 33.45
N ASP A 172 6.58 -3.33 34.57
CA ASP A 172 6.40 -2.35 35.64
C ASP A 172 6.30 -0.91 35.07
N PRO A 173 5.31 -0.11 35.49
CA PRO A 173 5.15 1.28 35.04
C PRO A 173 6.40 2.15 35.22
N ALA A 174 7.27 1.84 36.18
CA ALA A 174 8.53 2.54 36.42
C ALA A 174 9.64 2.20 35.41
N ILE A 175 9.44 1.20 34.54
CA ILE A 175 10.41 0.81 33.51
C ILE A 175 10.12 1.56 32.21
N ASP A 176 11.14 2.24 31.68
CA ASP A 176 11.12 2.75 30.31
C ASP A 176 11.02 1.58 29.31
N LYS A 177 9.94 1.58 28.53
CA LYS A 177 9.63 0.50 27.58
C LYS A 177 10.47 0.58 26.31
N ARG A 178 11.16 1.69 26.04
CA ARG A 178 11.92 1.94 24.80
C ARG A 178 12.92 0.83 24.43
N PRO A 179 13.78 0.30 25.33
CA PRO A 179 14.73 -0.76 24.96
C PRO A 179 14.04 -2.07 24.60
N PHE A 180 12.86 -2.33 25.18
CA PHE A 180 12.08 -3.53 24.91
C PHE A 180 11.36 -3.40 23.56
N LEU A 181 10.75 -2.24 23.29
CA LEU A 181 10.14 -1.92 22.00
C LEU A 181 11.12 -1.97 20.83
N ARG A 182 12.39 -1.56 21.01
CA ARG A 182 13.42 -1.72 19.96
C ARG A 182 13.68 -3.19 19.61
N ARG A 183 13.60 -4.10 20.57
CA ARG A 183 13.70 -5.55 20.28
C ARG A 183 12.46 -6.05 19.55
N THR A 184 11.28 -5.60 19.95
CA THR A 184 10.03 -5.92 19.24
C THR A 184 10.07 -5.40 17.80
N LEU A 185 10.59 -4.18 17.58
CA LEU A 185 10.80 -3.61 16.25
C LEU A 185 11.74 -4.46 15.41
N ALA A 186 12.87 -4.93 15.95
CA ALA A 186 13.79 -5.81 15.22
C ALA A 186 13.12 -7.12 14.74
N ILE A 187 12.15 -7.65 15.51
CA ILE A 187 11.31 -8.77 15.08
C ILE A 187 10.40 -8.31 13.94
N ALA A 188 9.65 -7.21 14.12
CA ALA A 188 8.74 -6.66 13.11
C ALA A 188 9.43 -6.33 11.78
N GLU A 189 10.68 -5.85 11.80
CA GLU A 189 11.46 -5.60 10.58
C GLU A 189 11.80 -6.87 9.82
N ARG A 190 12.11 -7.95 10.54
CA ARG A 190 12.34 -9.27 9.92
C ARG A 190 11.05 -9.79 9.30
N LEU A 191 9.92 -9.61 9.99
CA LEU A 191 8.60 -9.98 9.47
C LEU A 191 8.24 -9.19 8.20
N ALA A 192 8.44 -7.86 8.21
CA ALA A 192 8.16 -7.02 7.05
C ALA A 192 9.00 -7.40 5.82
N ARG A 193 10.23 -7.90 6.01
CA ARG A 193 11.05 -8.46 4.93
C ARG A 193 10.57 -9.83 4.45
N ALA A 194 10.15 -10.70 5.37
CA ALA A 194 9.67 -12.05 5.03
C ALA A 194 8.28 -12.05 4.39
N PHE A 195 7.42 -11.11 4.78
CA PHE A 195 6.01 -10.99 4.36
C PHE A 195 5.72 -9.57 3.83
N PRO A 196 6.34 -9.16 2.71
CA PRO A 196 6.27 -7.77 2.23
C PRO A 196 4.88 -7.32 1.78
N LYS A 197 3.99 -8.29 1.49
CA LYS A 197 2.60 -8.11 1.05
C LYS A 197 1.57 -8.11 2.19
N SER A 198 2.00 -8.29 3.44
CA SER A 198 1.10 -8.26 4.60
C SER A 198 0.86 -6.82 5.08
N PRO A 199 -0.34 -6.25 4.90
CA PRO A 199 -0.65 -4.91 5.38
C PRO A 199 -0.78 -4.86 6.91
N VAL A 200 -1.09 -5.99 7.56
CA VAL A 200 -1.14 -6.12 9.04
C VAL A 200 0.23 -5.92 9.65
N ILE A 201 1.23 -6.62 9.12
CA ILE A 201 2.63 -6.50 9.59
C ILE A 201 3.16 -5.09 9.31
N ALA A 202 2.83 -4.50 8.17
CA ALA A 202 3.20 -3.13 7.84
C ALA A 202 2.60 -2.12 8.83
N CYS A 203 1.31 -2.25 9.17
CA CYS A 203 0.64 -1.42 10.17
C CYS A 203 1.29 -1.56 11.56
N PHE A 204 1.52 -2.80 12.00
CA PHE A 204 2.21 -3.05 13.28
C PHE A 204 3.60 -2.40 13.33
N ARG A 205 4.40 -2.56 12.27
CA ARG A 205 5.73 -1.95 12.17
C ARG A 205 5.66 -0.43 12.19
N ALA A 206 4.75 0.18 11.42
CA ALA A 206 4.58 1.63 11.36
C ALA A 206 4.22 2.20 12.74
N LYS A 207 3.29 1.55 13.45
CA LYS A 207 2.89 1.92 14.82
C LYS A 207 4.06 1.81 15.81
N LEU A 208 4.88 0.76 15.73
CA LEU A 208 6.10 0.64 16.57
C LEU A 208 7.10 1.76 16.30
N LEU A 209 7.37 2.06 15.02
CA LEU A 209 8.27 3.14 14.62
C LEU A 209 7.78 4.48 15.16
N PHE A 210 6.47 4.73 15.08
CA PHE A 210 5.85 5.94 15.61
C PHE A 210 6.05 6.07 17.13
N VAL A 211 5.75 5.01 17.90
CA VAL A 211 5.91 5.03 19.38
C VAL A 211 7.38 5.26 19.77
N LEU A 212 8.32 4.71 19.00
CA LEU A 212 9.75 4.92 19.20
C LEU A 212 10.26 6.32 18.79
N GLY A 213 9.38 7.17 18.24
CA GLY A 213 9.73 8.50 17.77
C GLY A 213 10.41 8.52 16.40
N GLU A 214 10.45 7.40 15.68
CA GLU A 214 11.05 7.26 14.35
C GLU A 214 10.04 7.68 13.25
N TYR A 215 9.58 8.93 13.33
CA TYR A 215 8.45 9.44 12.53
C TYR A 215 8.66 9.32 11.02
N ASP A 216 9.87 9.59 10.55
CA ASP A 216 10.20 9.50 9.13
C ASP A 216 10.14 8.04 8.60
N ALA A 217 10.58 7.08 9.42
CA ALA A 217 10.46 5.66 9.08
C ALA A 217 9.01 5.17 9.17
N ALA A 218 8.26 5.62 10.18
CA ALA A 218 6.84 5.29 10.35
C ALA A 218 6.01 5.76 9.15
N GLU A 219 6.18 7.02 8.75
CA GLU A 219 5.45 7.61 7.62
C GLU A 219 5.80 6.91 6.29
N ARG A 220 7.08 6.57 6.07
CA ARG A 220 7.50 5.78 4.90
C ARG A 220 6.84 4.42 4.86
N GLU A 221 6.75 3.73 6.00
CA GLU A 221 6.12 2.42 6.08
C GLU A 221 4.61 2.51 5.79
N CYS A 222 3.92 3.53 6.33
CA CYS A 222 2.52 3.82 6.00
C CYS A 222 2.32 4.00 4.49
N ARG A 223 3.13 4.85 3.86
CA ARG A 223 3.02 5.11 2.42
C ARG A 223 3.34 3.88 1.57
N ARG A 224 4.40 3.13 1.92
CA ARG A 224 4.72 1.85 1.27
C ARG A 224 3.53 0.90 1.31
N ALA A 225 2.81 0.86 2.44
CA ALA A 225 1.65 0.00 2.61
C ALA A 225 0.43 0.49 1.81
N LEU A 226 0.21 1.81 1.72
CA LEU A 226 -0.84 2.41 0.88
C LEU A 226 -0.61 2.17 -0.62
N ASP A 227 0.66 2.17 -1.05
CA ASP A 227 1.07 1.92 -2.44
C ASP A 227 1.25 0.43 -2.77
N MET A 228 0.91 -0.46 -1.84
CA MET A 228 1.13 -1.89 -1.98
C MET A 228 0.30 -2.48 -3.13
N LYS A 229 0.95 -3.22 -4.03
CA LYS A 229 0.30 -3.91 -5.14
C LYS A 229 -0.14 -5.30 -4.72
N GLU A 230 -1.41 -5.61 -4.92
CA GLU A 230 -2.02 -6.91 -4.58
C GLU A 230 -1.70 -7.33 -3.14
N PRO A 231 -2.15 -6.56 -2.13
CA PRO A 231 -1.93 -6.89 -0.73
C PRO A 231 -2.63 -8.20 -0.34
N ASP A 232 -2.01 -8.94 0.56
CA ASP A 232 -2.63 -10.14 1.16
C ASP A 232 -3.85 -9.75 2.00
N ASP A 233 -4.80 -10.67 2.15
CA ASP A 233 -6.01 -10.38 2.93
C ASP A 233 -5.67 -10.16 4.41
N PRO A 234 -5.99 -8.99 5.00
CA PRO A 234 -5.70 -8.71 6.40
C PRO A 234 -6.28 -9.74 7.37
N GLN A 235 -7.37 -10.41 7.00
CA GLN A 235 -8.00 -11.46 7.82
C GLN A 235 -7.05 -12.64 8.08
N LEU A 236 -6.16 -12.94 7.14
CA LEU A 236 -5.24 -14.08 7.24
C LEU A 236 -4.18 -13.85 8.34
N ASP A 237 -3.81 -12.60 8.57
CA ASP A 237 -2.71 -12.23 9.46
C ASP A 237 -3.15 -11.56 10.76
N CYS A 238 -4.40 -11.07 10.84
CA CYS A 238 -4.88 -10.33 12.00
C CYS A 238 -4.83 -11.13 13.32
N ILE A 239 -4.42 -10.44 14.38
CA ILE A 239 -4.39 -10.96 15.75
C ILE A 239 -4.94 -9.87 16.67
N PRO A 240 -6.02 -10.16 17.44
CA PRO A 240 -6.85 -11.37 17.38
C PRO A 240 -7.58 -11.59 16.05
N ALA A 241 -8.17 -12.77 15.85
CA ALA A 241 -8.97 -13.02 14.66
C ALA A 241 -10.15 -12.04 14.56
N GLY A 242 -10.32 -11.39 13.41
CA GLY A 242 -11.38 -10.40 13.21
C GLY A 242 -11.12 -9.04 13.87
N SER A 243 -9.89 -8.77 14.34
CA SER A 243 -9.53 -7.46 14.92
C SER A 243 -9.50 -6.32 13.90
N ILE A 244 -9.54 -6.63 12.61
CA ILE A 244 -9.61 -5.65 11.52
C ILE A 244 -11.02 -5.70 10.94
N SER A 245 -11.71 -4.57 11.04
CA SER A 245 -13.10 -4.44 10.61
C SER A 245 -13.25 -4.56 9.09
N GLY A 246 -14.32 -5.22 8.64
CA GLY A 246 -14.69 -5.31 7.23
C GLY A 246 -15.10 -6.71 6.79
N GLU A 247 -16.23 -6.80 6.07
CA GLU A 247 -16.82 -8.07 5.65
C GLU A 247 -16.02 -8.78 4.54
N ASN A 248 -15.39 -8.00 3.66
CA ASN A 248 -14.60 -8.50 2.53
C ASN A 248 -13.20 -7.88 2.49
N LEU A 249 -12.35 -8.40 1.61
CA LEU A 249 -10.96 -7.95 1.41
C LEU A 249 -10.87 -6.42 1.27
N GLY A 250 -11.68 -5.83 0.39
CA GLY A 250 -11.66 -4.40 0.12
C GLY A 250 -12.00 -3.57 1.37
N ALA A 251 -13.03 -3.96 2.12
CA ALA A 251 -13.42 -3.27 3.35
C ALA A 251 -12.32 -3.32 4.42
N ARG A 252 -11.65 -4.47 4.59
CA ARG A 252 -10.53 -4.62 5.52
C ARG A 252 -9.31 -3.79 5.11
N LEU A 253 -9.02 -3.73 3.81
CA LEU A 253 -7.95 -2.88 3.28
C LEU A 253 -8.26 -1.39 3.49
N VAL A 254 -9.51 -0.96 3.33
CA VAL A 254 -9.93 0.42 3.65
C VAL A 254 -9.77 0.72 5.14
N SER A 255 -10.15 -0.20 6.03
CA SER A 255 -9.93 -0.04 7.47
C SER A 255 -8.45 0.18 7.82
N LEU A 256 -7.54 -0.63 7.25
CA LEU A 256 -6.10 -0.40 7.43
C LEU A 256 -5.61 0.87 6.74
N ALA A 257 -6.16 1.26 5.60
CA ALA A 257 -5.84 2.52 4.97
C ALA A 257 -6.18 3.71 5.88
N CYS A 258 -7.32 3.68 6.57
CA CYS A 258 -7.68 4.69 7.57
C CYS A 258 -6.63 4.77 8.69
N GLU A 259 -6.23 3.62 9.25
CA GLU A 259 -5.19 3.53 10.29
C GLU A 259 -3.85 4.14 9.83
N PHE A 260 -3.44 3.90 8.58
CA PHE A 260 -2.23 4.51 8.02
C PHE A 260 -2.36 6.04 7.89
N HIS A 261 -3.49 6.54 7.42
CA HIS A 261 -3.73 7.98 7.31
C HIS A 261 -3.82 8.64 8.68
N GLU A 262 -4.45 8.00 9.67
CA GLU A 262 -4.49 8.47 11.04
C GLU A 262 -3.09 8.59 11.64
N LEU A 263 -2.23 7.59 11.42
CA LEU A 263 -0.84 7.65 11.89
C LEU A 263 -0.06 8.78 11.21
N ILE A 264 -0.23 8.99 9.90
CA ILE A 264 0.36 10.11 9.17
C ILE A 264 -0.15 11.45 9.74
N ASN A 265 -1.45 11.57 10.01
CA ASN A 265 -2.05 12.77 10.59
C ASN A 265 -1.51 13.05 12.00
N LYS A 266 -1.34 12.02 12.84
CA LYS A 266 -0.68 12.16 14.15
C LYS A 266 0.75 12.69 14.00
N ILE A 267 1.52 12.23 13.01
CA ILE A 267 2.87 12.77 12.73
C ILE A 267 2.79 14.25 12.34
N VAL A 268 1.85 14.63 11.47
CA VAL A 268 1.66 16.03 11.05
C VAL A 268 1.29 16.92 12.24
N MET A 269 0.40 16.47 13.13
CA MET A 269 0.03 17.21 14.33
C MET A 269 1.22 17.43 15.26
N MET A 270 1.97 16.36 15.58
CA MET A 270 3.17 16.49 16.41
C MET A 270 4.23 17.39 15.78
N ALA A 271 4.35 17.38 14.45
CA ALA A 271 5.29 18.24 13.74
C ALA A 271 4.87 19.71 13.81
N ALA A 272 3.56 20.02 13.81
CA ALA A 272 3.06 21.36 14.03
C ALA A 272 3.36 21.84 15.46
N ASP A 273 3.08 21.01 16.47
CA ASP A 273 3.38 21.32 17.88
C ASP A 273 4.88 21.55 18.11
N TYR A 274 5.73 20.67 17.53
CA TYR A 274 7.18 20.82 17.61
C TYR A 274 7.67 22.08 16.89
N TRP A 275 7.08 22.40 15.73
CA TRP A 275 7.39 23.66 15.07
C TRP A 275 7.08 24.85 15.97
N ASP A 276 5.91 24.87 16.59
CA ASP A 276 5.45 25.94 17.47
C ASP A 276 6.25 26.06 18.77
N SER A 277 6.99 25.03 19.17
CA SER A 277 7.93 25.08 20.30
C SER A 277 9.34 25.60 19.92
N MET A 278 9.74 25.53 18.63
CA MET A 278 11.06 26.00 18.19
C MET A 278 11.22 27.54 18.31
N SER A 279 12.45 28.02 18.56
CA SER A 279 12.73 29.46 18.54
C SER A 279 12.58 30.07 17.15
N GLY A 280 12.25 31.35 17.06
CA GLY A 280 12.11 32.07 15.79
C GLY A 280 13.37 32.02 14.93
N GLU A 281 14.55 32.12 15.56
CA GLU A 281 15.86 32.00 14.89
C GLU A 281 16.06 30.61 14.29
N ARG A 282 15.81 29.54 15.06
CA ARG A 282 15.93 28.17 14.57
C ARG A 282 14.97 27.89 13.41
N ARG A 283 13.72 28.36 13.51
CA ARG A 283 12.74 28.25 12.41
C ARG A 283 13.25 28.95 11.16
N HIS A 284 13.77 30.17 11.31
CA HIS A 284 14.27 30.95 10.19
C HIS A 284 15.47 30.28 9.51
N ASP A 285 16.50 29.94 10.28
CA ASP A 285 17.77 29.49 9.71
C ASP A 285 17.72 28.03 9.26
N SER A 286 16.97 27.17 9.95
CA SER A 286 16.89 25.74 9.62
C SER A 286 15.78 25.37 8.64
N PHE A 287 14.73 26.20 8.52
CA PHE A 287 13.53 25.82 7.76
C PHE A 287 12.96 26.88 6.82
N LEU A 288 13.38 28.14 6.92
CA LEU A 288 13.02 29.17 5.93
C LEU A 288 14.13 29.44 4.92
N ARG A 289 15.30 28.82 5.10
CA ARG A 289 16.45 28.93 4.20
C ARG A 289 16.93 27.54 3.81
N VAL A 290 17.12 27.30 2.51
CA VAL A 290 17.68 26.05 1.98
C VAL A 290 18.81 26.39 1.01
N SER A 291 19.97 25.74 1.14
CA SER A 291 21.08 25.97 0.23
C SER A 291 20.80 25.39 -1.16
N SER A 292 21.35 26.05 -2.17
CA SER A 292 21.21 25.62 -3.56
C SER A 292 21.85 24.25 -3.79
N ASP A 293 22.94 23.93 -3.11
CA ASP A 293 23.61 22.64 -3.20
C ASP A 293 22.72 21.51 -2.67
N VAL A 294 22.04 21.72 -1.53
CA VAL A 294 21.08 20.75 -0.97
C VAL A 294 19.93 20.51 -1.96
N LEU A 295 19.38 21.57 -2.56
CA LEU A 295 18.32 21.42 -3.55
C LEU A 295 18.80 20.70 -4.81
N GLN A 296 20.04 20.94 -5.23
CA GLN A 296 20.66 20.24 -6.35
C GLN A 296 20.83 18.75 -6.04
N ASP A 297 21.28 18.40 -4.84
CA ASP A 297 21.41 17.01 -4.38
C ASP A 297 20.07 16.30 -4.30
N GLU A 298 19.03 17.00 -3.83
CA GLU A 298 17.67 16.46 -3.82
C GLU A 298 17.12 16.25 -5.22
N TYR A 299 17.41 17.15 -6.16
CA TYR A 299 17.04 16.95 -7.56
C TYR A 299 17.79 15.77 -8.20
N ARG A 300 19.08 15.57 -7.89
CA ARG A 300 19.86 14.41 -8.38
C ARG A 300 19.23 13.07 -8.01
N LYS A 301 18.57 12.98 -6.85
CA LYS A 301 17.83 11.78 -6.41
C LYS A 301 16.56 11.53 -7.24
N VAL A 302 15.99 12.58 -7.81
CA VAL A 302 14.78 12.52 -8.66
C VAL A 302 15.14 12.22 -10.12
N ASP A 303 16.15 12.92 -10.64
CA ASP A 303 16.58 12.85 -12.03
C ASP A 303 18.11 12.83 -12.10
N PRO A 304 18.72 11.64 -12.19
CA PRO A 304 20.17 11.48 -12.28
C PRO A 304 20.78 12.19 -13.50
N SER A 305 20.00 12.46 -14.54
CA SER A 305 20.48 13.14 -15.75
C SER A 305 20.77 14.63 -15.53
N CYS A 306 20.36 15.19 -14.40
CA CYS A 306 20.56 16.60 -14.03
C CYS A 306 20.12 17.58 -15.13
N ALA A 307 18.99 17.33 -15.79
CA ALA A 307 18.41 18.23 -16.79
C ALA A 307 17.96 19.61 -16.23
N PHE A 308 18.15 19.81 -14.92
CA PHE A 308 17.90 21.01 -14.14
C PHE A 308 19.11 21.24 -13.23
N THR A 309 19.66 22.46 -13.27
CA THR A 309 20.66 22.91 -12.31
C THR A 309 20.24 24.20 -11.62
N MET A 310 20.56 24.32 -10.33
CA MET A 310 20.32 25.55 -9.57
C MET A 310 21.08 26.75 -10.16
N SER A 311 22.27 26.52 -10.72
CA SER A 311 23.03 27.54 -11.45
C SER A 311 22.30 28.04 -12.71
N ASP A 312 21.67 27.16 -13.48
CA ASP A 312 20.86 27.57 -14.65
C ASP A 312 19.65 28.41 -14.24
N VAL A 313 19.02 28.07 -13.11
CA VAL A 313 17.91 28.87 -12.57
C VAL A 313 18.41 30.26 -12.18
N ARG A 314 19.51 30.33 -11.43
CA ARG A 314 20.10 31.62 -11.00
C ARG A 314 20.47 32.47 -12.22
N SER A 315 21.14 31.89 -13.21
CA SER A 315 21.49 32.59 -14.45
C SER A 315 20.26 33.13 -15.17
N PHE A 316 19.21 32.30 -15.31
CA PHE A 316 17.97 32.68 -15.96
C PHE A 316 17.26 33.84 -15.23
N VAL A 317 17.14 33.75 -13.90
CA VAL A 317 16.49 34.79 -13.08
C VAL A 317 17.30 36.08 -13.10
N ASN A 318 18.64 35.99 -13.08
CA ASN A 318 19.51 37.16 -13.16
C ASN A 318 19.41 37.87 -14.52
N GLU A 319 19.36 37.11 -15.62
CA GLU A 319 19.27 37.63 -16.99
C GLU A 319 17.90 38.24 -17.29
N HIS A 320 16.81 37.55 -16.91
CA HIS A 320 15.46 37.90 -17.35
C HIS A 320 14.60 38.57 -16.28
N LYS A 321 15.08 38.66 -15.04
CA LYS A 321 14.33 39.21 -13.88
C LYS A 321 12.96 38.53 -13.68
N SER A 322 12.85 37.27 -14.08
CA SER A 322 11.63 36.47 -14.01
C SER A 322 11.98 35.01 -13.69
N TRP A 323 11.11 34.35 -12.94
CA TRP A 323 11.17 32.89 -12.71
C TRP A 323 10.34 32.10 -13.72
N LYS A 324 9.47 32.82 -14.46
CA LYS A 324 8.47 32.28 -15.36
C LYS A 324 8.97 32.33 -16.80
N PHE A 325 8.74 31.24 -17.52
CA PHE A 325 8.93 31.17 -18.96
C PHE A 325 7.91 30.24 -19.60
N TRP A 326 7.59 30.50 -20.86
CA TRP A 326 6.77 29.61 -21.66
C TRP A 326 7.62 28.66 -22.48
N ILE A 327 7.10 27.46 -22.69
CA ILE A 327 7.68 26.46 -23.58
C ILE A 327 6.79 26.25 -24.80
N CYS A 328 7.42 26.06 -25.96
CA CYS A 328 6.70 25.65 -27.16
C CYS A 328 6.27 24.16 -27.01
N PRO A 329 5.00 23.82 -27.25
CA PRO A 329 4.56 22.43 -27.15
C PRO A 329 5.03 21.56 -28.33
N ILE A 330 5.52 22.18 -29.42
CA ILE A 330 5.84 21.50 -30.69
C ILE A 330 7.36 21.27 -30.84
N CYS A 331 8.21 22.16 -30.33
CA CYS A 331 9.66 22.02 -30.43
C CYS A 331 10.40 22.37 -29.13
N ASP A 332 11.56 21.76 -28.93
CA ASP A 332 12.29 21.83 -27.66
C ASP A 332 13.36 22.94 -27.61
N ARG A 333 13.28 23.96 -28.49
CA ARG A 333 14.46 24.76 -28.81
C ARG A 333 14.61 26.11 -28.11
N LYS A 334 13.60 26.67 -27.41
CA LYS A 334 13.74 27.94 -26.66
C LYS A 334 12.76 28.08 -25.48
N LYS A 335 13.24 28.72 -24.40
CA LYS A 335 12.42 29.31 -23.33
C LYS A 335 11.97 30.70 -23.78
N PHE A 336 10.71 31.06 -23.55
CA PHE A 336 10.18 32.37 -23.92
C PHE A 336 9.77 33.14 -22.67
N VAL A 337 10.33 34.33 -22.46
CA VAL A 337 10.01 35.20 -21.31
C VAL A 337 8.78 36.06 -21.58
N ASP A 338 8.39 36.17 -22.84
CA ASP A 338 7.22 36.92 -23.31
C ASP A 338 6.32 36.01 -24.15
N SER A 339 5.02 36.04 -23.86
CA SER A 339 4.02 35.22 -24.55
C SER A 339 3.80 35.68 -26.01
N GLY A 340 4.07 36.95 -26.33
CA GLY A 340 4.10 37.46 -27.70
C GLY A 340 5.26 36.90 -28.53
N LEU A 341 6.44 36.74 -27.92
CA LEU A 341 7.59 36.06 -28.53
C LEU A 341 7.32 34.58 -28.78
N LEU A 342 6.64 33.90 -27.85
CA LEU A 342 6.18 32.52 -28.03
C LEU A 342 5.22 32.43 -29.23
N LEU A 343 4.19 33.28 -29.28
CA LEU A 343 3.22 33.30 -30.37
C LEU A 343 3.89 33.56 -31.73
N SER A 344 4.78 34.55 -31.78
CA SER A 344 5.56 34.88 -32.97
C SER A 344 6.42 33.71 -33.44
N HIS A 345 7.03 32.97 -32.51
CA HIS A 345 7.79 31.77 -32.81
C HIS A 345 6.90 30.67 -33.40
N MET A 346 5.77 30.37 -32.77
CA MET A 346 4.86 29.32 -33.20
C MET A 346 4.28 29.59 -34.59
N CYS A 347 3.82 30.81 -34.86
CA CYS A 347 3.31 31.19 -36.18
C CYS A 347 4.36 31.09 -37.30
N ARG A 348 5.64 31.36 -36.99
CA ARG A 348 6.74 31.32 -37.98
C ARG A 348 7.31 29.92 -38.20
N LYS A 349 7.49 29.13 -37.13
CA LYS A 349 8.16 27.83 -37.17
C LYS A 349 7.19 26.65 -37.24
N HIS A 350 5.94 26.85 -36.84
CA HIS A 350 4.91 25.82 -36.82
C HIS A 350 3.59 26.25 -37.50
N PRO A 351 3.62 26.81 -38.73
CA PRO A 351 2.44 27.40 -39.38
C PRO A 351 1.32 26.39 -39.69
N ARG A 352 1.64 25.09 -39.75
CA ARG A 352 0.66 24.01 -39.93
C ARG A 352 -0.17 23.74 -38.66
N ALA A 353 0.44 23.98 -37.49
CA ALA A 353 -0.19 23.75 -36.20
C ALA A 353 -0.82 25.05 -35.66
N VAL A 354 -0.16 26.20 -35.84
CA VAL A 354 -0.63 27.51 -35.38
C VAL A 354 -0.81 28.44 -36.56
N LEU A 355 -2.05 28.82 -36.84
CA LEU A 355 -2.41 29.64 -37.99
C LEU A 355 -1.85 31.07 -37.82
N PRO A 356 -1.10 31.63 -38.80
CA PRO A 356 -0.52 32.97 -38.69
C PRO A 356 -1.53 34.08 -38.39
N ARG A 357 -2.78 33.91 -38.83
CA ARG A 357 -3.90 34.83 -38.53
C ARG A 357 -4.12 35.04 -37.03
N LEU A 358 -3.79 34.05 -36.19
CA LEU A 358 -3.92 34.15 -34.73
C LEU A 358 -3.11 35.31 -34.15
N GLN A 359 -1.93 35.58 -34.71
CA GLN A 359 -1.07 36.69 -34.27
C GLN A 359 -1.69 38.06 -34.51
N SER A 360 -2.57 38.20 -35.51
CA SER A 360 -3.27 39.45 -35.81
C SER A 360 -4.56 39.66 -35.01
N LEU A 361 -4.96 38.64 -34.23
CA LEU A 361 -6.19 38.61 -33.45
C LEU A 361 -5.94 38.79 -31.96
N LEU A 362 -4.82 38.26 -31.45
CA LEU A 362 -4.44 38.38 -30.05
C LEU A 362 -3.60 39.65 -29.88
N ASP A 363 -4.22 40.71 -29.35
CA ASP A 363 -3.54 41.97 -29.02
C ASP A 363 -2.43 41.78 -27.97
N GLN A 364 -1.49 42.73 -27.90
CA GLN A 364 -0.39 42.72 -26.92
C GLN A 364 -0.87 42.80 -25.45
N SER A 365 -2.10 43.25 -25.15
CA SER A 365 -2.57 43.39 -23.76
C SER A 365 -2.99 42.06 -23.12
N LEU A 366 -3.50 41.10 -23.90
CA LEU A 366 -3.95 39.77 -23.43
C LEU A 366 -2.78 38.85 -23.05
N ASN A 367 -1.56 39.26 -23.38
CA ASN A 367 -0.33 38.53 -23.14
C ASN A 367 0.22 38.70 -21.71
N SER A 368 -0.27 39.70 -20.96
CA SER A 368 0.19 40.05 -19.61
C SER A 368 -0.74 39.54 -18.48
N GLU A 369 -2.04 39.42 -18.73
CA GLU A 369 -3.06 39.14 -17.69
C GLU A 369 -3.19 37.65 -17.30
N ALA A 370 -2.52 36.73 -17.99
CA ALA A 370 -2.55 35.31 -17.62
C ALA A 370 -1.74 34.96 -16.35
N SER A 371 -1.15 35.96 -15.67
CA SER A 371 -0.13 35.80 -14.65
C SER A 371 -0.61 35.90 -13.19
N GLU A 372 -1.87 36.28 -12.95
CA GLU A 372 -2.39 36.62 -11.60
C GLU A 372 -2.76 35.43 -10.71
N GLU A 373 -2.68 34.19 -11.17
CA GLU A 373 -2.96 33.03 -10.33
C GLU A 373 -1.69 32.22 -10.09
N GLU A 374 -0.94 32.63 -9.07
CA GLU A 374 -0.32 31.75 -8.07
C GLU A 374 0.35 32.63 -6.99
N ASP A 375 -0.48 33.33 -6.21
CA ASP A 375 -0.11 34.14 -5.02
C ASP A 375 0.75 33.37 -3.99
N PHE A 376 0.91 32.06 -4.17
CA PHE A 376 1.70 31.15 -3.34
C PHE A 376 3.21 31.17 -3.67
N LEU A 377 3.63 31.49 -4.90
CA LEU A 377 5.03 31.40 -5.32
C LEU A 377 5.84 32.66 -5.00
N ASP A 378 5.19 33.77 -4.67
CA ASP A 378 5.85 35.05 -4.39
C ASP A 378 6.60 35.08 -3.05
N GLY A 379 6.51 34.00 -2.27
CA GLY A 379 7.31 33.79 -1.06
C GLY A 379 8.74 33.31 -1.32
N VAL A 380 9.11 32.92 -2.54
CA VAL A 380 10.42 32.33 -2.85
C VAL A 380 11.38 33.38 -3.41
N THR A 381 12.53 33.56 -2.76
CA THR A 381 13.55 34.54 -3.18
C THR A 381 14.96 33.94 -3.09
N PHE A 382 15.90 34.51 -3.84
CA PHE A 382 17.32 34.24 -3.64
C PHE A 382 17.86 35.11 -2.50
N CYS A 383 18.75 34.55 -1.70
CA CYS A 383 19.49 35.23 -0.65
C CYS A 383 20.91 34.64 -0.57
N GLU A 384 21.88 35.43 -0.14
CA GLU A 384 23.24 34.93 0.13
C GLU A 384 23.41 34.76 1.64
N ASP A 385 24.14 33.74 2.08
CA ASP A 385 24.56 33.62 3.48
C ASP A 385 25.83 34.45 3.75
N SER A 386 26.27 34.46 5.02
CA SER A 386 27.50 35.16 5.43
C SER A 386 28.78 34.58 4.82
N ALA A 387 28.69 33.44 4.13
CA ALA A 387 29.77 32.75 3.43
C ALA A 387 29.61 32.83 1.90
N GLU A 388 28.74 33.72 1.39
CA GLU A 388 28.44 33.91 -0.05
C GLU A 388 27.84 32.67 -0.74
N GLN A 389 27.28 31.71 0.01
CA GLN A 389 26.56 30.58 -0.57
C GLN A 389 25.15 30.99 -1.00
N ASP A 390 24.73 30.46 -2.16
CA ASP A 390 23.42 30.70 -2.73
C ASP A 390 22.33 29.97 -1.95
N MET A 391 21.48 30.74 -1.28
CA MET A 391 20.35 30.25 -0.51
C MET A 391 19.03 30.62 -1.18
N ILE A 392 18.04 29.77 -0.98
CA ILE A 392 16.65 30.07 -1.27
C ILE A 392 15.93 30.39 0.03
N CYS A 393 15.34 31.57 0.08
CA CYS A 393 14.60 32.09 1.22
C CYS A 393 13.09 31.99 0.99
N LEU A 394 12.38 31.48 2.00
CA LEU A 394 10.92 31.33 2.06
C LEU A 394 10.33 32.39 3.00
N ASN A 395 9.81 33.49 2.44
CA ASN A 395 9.53 34.74 3.18
C ASN A 395 8.24 34.77 4.01
N LYS A 396 7.34 33.77 3.88
CA LYS A 396 6.05 33.77 4.60
C LYS A 396 5.86 32.47 5.38
N SER A 397 5.92 32.54 6.71
CA SER A 397 5.62 31.41 7.60
C SER A 397 4.24 30.81 7.30
N SER A 398 3.22 31.63 7.08
CA SER A 398 1.85 31.18 6.72
C SER A 398 1.79 30.38 5.42
N VAL A 399 2.68 30.66 4.46
CA VAL A 399 2.81 29.89 3.22
C VAL A 399 3.55 28.59 3.54
N VAL A 400 4.69 28.64 4.22
CA VAL A 400 5.43 27.43 4.62
C VAL A 400 4.56 26.44 5.42
N PHE A 401 3.67 26.92 6.30
CA PHE A 401 2.73 26.07 7.02
C PHE A 401 1.68 25.42 6.11
N LYS A 402 1.06 26.20 5.21
CA LYS A 402 0.11 25.69 4.21
C LYS A 402 0.75 24.65 3.30
N TRP A 403 2.04 24.81 3.00
CA TRP A 403 2.80 23.97 2.10
C TRP A 403 3.36 22.70 2.75
N LEU A 404 3.85 22.77 3.99
CA LEU A 404 4.43 21.62 4.71
C LEU A 404 3.37 20.80 5.45
N PHE A 405 2.37 21.42 6.09
CA PHE A 405 1.46 20.75 7.02
C PHE A 405 0.02 20.58 6.53
N TYR A 406 -0.51 21.52 5.73
CA TYR A 406 -1.89 21.42 5.20
C TYR A 406 -1.99 20.67 3.86
N ALA A 407 -0.87 20.60 3.13
CA ALA A 407 -0.69 19.71 1.98
C ALA A 407 0.53 18.83 2.23
N PRO A 408 0.51 17.99 3.30
CA PRO A 408 1.64 17.12 3.60
C PRO A 408 1.94 16.36 2.32
N SER A 409 3.23 16.30 1.95
CA SER A 409 3.63 15.68 0.69
C SER A 409 2.88 14.36 0.56
N SER A 410 2.14 14.14 -0.53
CA SER A 410 1.33 12.94 -0.72
C SER A 410 2.19 11.66 -0.86
N GLY A 411 3.47 11.70 -0.45
CA GLY A 411 4.45 10.68 -0.76
C GLY A 411 4.90 10.72 -2.22
N VAL A 412 4.18 11.46 -3.07
CA VAL A 412 4.51 11.62 -4.48
C VAL A 412 5.81 12.39 -4.56
N GLY A 413 6.89 11.68 -4.88
CA GLY A 413 8.19 12.29 -5.12
C GLY A 413 8.08 13.39 -6.17
N ALA A 414 8.94 14.40 -6.06
CA ALA A 414 9.02 15.44 -7.08
C ALA A 414 9.21 14.77 -8.45
N LYS A 415 8.44 15.20 -9.45
CA LYS A 415 8.57 14.67 -10.81
C LYS A 415 9.79 15.27 -11.49
N PRO A 416 10.57 14.50 -12.26
CA PRO A 416 11.63 15.05 -13.10
C PRO A 416 11.13 16.21 -13.94
N LEU A 417 11.91 17.29 -14.04
CA LEU A 417 11.54 18.45 -14.86
C LEU A 417 11.26 18.06 -16.33
N PRO A 418 11.96 17.09 -16.95
CA PRO A 418 11.60 16.58 -18.27
C PRO A 418 10.18 16.01 -18.36
N GLU A 419 9.71 15.27 -17.34
CA GLU A 419 8.35 14.72 -17.30
C GLU A 419 7.31 15.84 -17.15
N VAL A 420 7.58 16.82 -16.27
CA VAL A 420 6.72 18.00 -16.09
C VAL A 420 6.62 18.78 -17.40
N ARG A 421 7.75 18.98 -18.10
CA ARG A 421 7.79 19.60 -19.43
C ARG A 421 6.94 18.79 -20.43
N ALA A 422 7.13 17.47 -20.52
CA ALA A 422 6.40 16.62 -21.45
C ALA A 422 4.88 16.71 -21.25
N LYS A 423 4.40 16.61 -20.01
CA LYS A 423 2.98 16.72 -19.67
C LYS A 423 2.41 18.11 -20.01
N LYS A 424 3.18 19.17 -19.77
CA LYS A 424 2.79 20.54 -20.18
C LYS A 424 2.76 20.69 -21.70
N ARG A 425 3.69 20.11 -22.45
CA ARG A 425 3.67 20.11 -23.92
C ARG A 425 2.46 19.37 -24.45
N GLU A 426 2.15 18.19 -23.93
CA GLU A 426 0.96 17.42 -24.32
C GLU A 426 -0.33 18.23 -24.12
N LYS A 427 -0.49 18.80 -22.92
CA LYS A 427 -1.64 19.69 -22.62
C LYS A 427 -1.67 20.92 -23.52
N GLY A 428 -0.52 21.53 -23.77
CA GLY A 428 -0.38 22.67 -24.69
C GLY A 428 -0.78 22.32 -26.12
N SER A 429 -0.36 21.17 -26.63
CA SER A 429 -0.72 20.67 -27.97
C SER A 429 -2.22 20.44 -28.11
N MET A 430 -2.87 19.83 -27.11
CA MET A 430 -4.32 19.65 -27.12
C MET A 430 -5.07 20.99 -27.19
N LEU A 431 -4.63 21.99 -26.41
CA LEU A 431 -5.22 23.32 -26.43
C LEU A 431 -4.99 24.05 -27.76
N LEU A 432 -3.82 23.91 -28.37
CA LEU A 432 -3.53 24.48 -29.69
C LEU A 432 -4.42 23.88 -30.79
N GLU A 433 -4.66 22.57 -30.78
CA GLU A 433 -5.60 21.96 -31.75
C GLU A 433 -7.02 22.47 -31.55
N GLY A 434 -7.47 22.65 -30.30
CA GLY A 434 -8.77 23.29 -30.02
C GLY A 434 -8.85 24.74 -30.53
N ILE A 435 -7.80 25.53 -30.35
CA ILE A 435 -7.71 26.91 -30.89
C ILE A 435 -7.76 26.87 -32.42
N LYS A 436 -6.99 25.98 -33.05
CA LYS A 436 -6.92 25.83 -34.51
C LYS A 436 -8.27 25.44 -35.11
N GLU A 437 -9.02 24.55 -34.46
CA GLU A 437 -10.37 24.17 -34.90
C GLU A 437 -11.33 25.36 -34.85
N LYS A 438 -11.35 26.11 -33.74
CA LYS A 438 -12.19 27.33 -33.62
C LYS A 438 -11.77 28.44 -34.58
N MET A 439 -10.48 28.53 -34.88
CA MET A 439 -9.96 29.47 -35.86
C MET A 439 -10.37 29.13 -37.31
N ARG A 440 -10.60 27.86 -37.64
CA ARG A 440 -11.08 27.45 -38.97
C ARG A 440 -12.52 27.91 -39.22
N THR A 441 -13.34 27.95 -38.17
CA THR A 441 -14.74 28.38 -38.24
C THR A 441 -14.92 29.88 -37.99
N LEU A 442 -13.84 30.63 -37.75
CA LEU A 442 -13.90 32.05 -37.40
C LEU A 442 -14.08 32.93 -38.66
N PRO A 443 -15.18 33.72 -38.77
CA PRO A 443 -15.42 34.62 -39.89
C PRO A 443 -14.25 35.57 -40.14
N THR A 444 -13.97 35.90 -41.40
CA THR A 444 -12.90 36.87 -41.77
C THR A 444 -13.25 38.31 -41.44
N ASP A 445 -14.54 38.64 -41.41
CA ASP A 445 -15.04 39.96 -41.02
C ASP A 445 -15.01 40.12 -39.50
N LYS A 446 -14.21 41.08 -39.01
CA LYS A 446 -14.09 41.39 -37.58
C LYS A 446 -15.31 42.12 -37.01
N SER A 447 -16.18 42.64 -37.87
CA SER A 447 -17.37 43.41 -37.47
C SER A 447 -18.65 42.58 -37.38
N SER A 448 -18.59 41.28 -37.72
CA SER A 448 -19.76 40.41 -37.68
C SER A 448 -20.13 39.98 -36.25
N THR A 449 -21.43 39.73 -36.03
CA THR A 449 -21.95 39.18 -34.77
C THR A 449 -21.37 37.80 -34.48
N GLU A 450 -21.24 36.96 -35.51
CA GLU A 450 -20.62 35.64 -35.41
C GLU A 450 -19.15 35.70 -34.96
N PHE A 451 -18.39 36.72 -35.40
CA PHE A 451 -17.03 36.95 -34.92
C PHE A 451 -17.02 37.38 -33.45
N ALA A 452 -17.90 38.30 -33.06
CA ALA A 452 -18.02 38.79 -31.69
C ALA A 452 -18.39 37.67 -30.69
N GLU A 453 -19.18 36.67 -31.11
CA GLU A 453 -19.54 35.51 -30.29
C GLU A 453 -18.43 34.44 -30.21
N ALA A 454 -17.68 34.22 -31.30
CA ALA A 454 -16.68 33.16 -31.38
C ALA A 454 -15.30 33.57 -30.82
N PHE A 455 -14.92 34.83 -30.95
CA PHE A 455 -13.60 35.33 -30.56
C PHE A 455 -13.30 35.20 -29.04
N PRO A 456 -14.23 35.47 -28.11
CA PRO A 456 -13.99 35.28 -26.67
C PRO A 456 -13.59 33.85 -26.30
N ARG A 457 -14.13 32.83 -27.00
CA ARG A 457 -13.77 31.42 -26.77
C ARG A 457 -12.33 31.13 -27.19
N ILE A 458 -11.85 31.78 -28.24
CA ILE A 458 -10.45 31.67 -28.70
C ILE A 458 -9.52 32.35 -27.70
N GLN A 459 -9.91 33.52 -27.17
CA GLN A 459 -9.17 34.20 -26.11
C GLN A 459 -9.09 33.36 -24.84
N GLU A 460 -10.20 32.75 -24.41
CA GLU A 460 -10.24 31.86 -23.25
C GLU A 460 -9.33 30.64 -23.43
N LEU A 461 -9.38 29.97 -24.59
CA LEU A 461 -8.49 28.85 -24.91
C LEU A 461 -7.03 29.29 -24.97
N TRP A 462 -6.74 30.49 -25.49
CA TRP A 462 -5.40 31.06 -25.50
C TRP A 462 -4.87 31.31 -24.09
N LEU A 463 -5.68 31.90 -23.19
CA LEU A 463 -5.31 32.08 -21.79
C LEU A 463 -5.04 30.74 -21.09
N LYS A 464 -5.90 29.73 -21.32
CA LYS A 464 -5.68 28.36 -20.83
C LYS A 464 -4.39 27.76 -21.38
N PHE A 465 -4.08 28.01 -22.66
CA PHE A 465 -2.84 27.57 -23.30
C PHE A 465 -1.62 28.24 -22.65
N LEU A 466 -1.65 29.55 -22.44
CA LEU A 466 -0.56 30.28 -21.78
C LEU A 466 -0.33 29.75 -20.37
N LYS A 467 -1.39 29.52 -19.57
CA LYS A 467 -1.28 28.91 -18.24
C LYS A 467 -0.69 27.49 -18.31
N ALA A 468 -1.13 26.66 -19.26
CA ALA A 468 -0.66 25.28 -19.38
C ALA A 468 0.82 25.18 -19.81
N SER A 469 1.26 26.06 -20.71
CA SER A 469 2.61 26.08 -21.29
C SER A 469 3.64 26.88 -20.49
N MET A 470 3.21 27.64 -19.48
CA MET A 470 4.09 28.33 -18.54
C MET A 470 4.78 27.33 -17.60
N LEU A 471 6.07 27.50 -17.39
CA LEU A 471 6.85 26.90 -16.32
C LEU A 471 7.34 28.00 -15.38
N ASP A 472 7.26 27.75 -14.08
CA ASP A 472 7.84 28.59 -13.04
C ASP A 472 8.88 27.74 -12.29
N TYR A 473 10.13 28.20 -12.28
CA TYR A 473 11.19 27.50 -11.57
C TYR A 473 10.93 27.38 -10.06
N ARG A 474 10.20 28.35 -9.47
CA ARG A 474 9.85 28.33 -8.05
C ARG A 474 8.99 27.12 -7.70
N GLY A 475 8.11 26.67 -8.61
CA GLY A 475 7.30 25.47 -8.39
C GLY A 475 8.14 24.20 -8.23
N VAL A 476 9.17 24.02 -9.09
CA VAL A 476 10.09 22.87 -9.00
C VAL A 476 10.91 22.93 -7.72
N ILE A 477 11.44 24.11 -7.42
CA ILE A 477 12.23 24.37 -6.21
C ILE A 477 11.43 24.10 -4.95
N LEU A 478 10.18 24.57 -4.88
CA LEU A 478 9.31 24.38 -3.71
C LEU A 478 8.97 22.91 -3.48
N GLU A 479 8.76 22.13 -4.53
CA GLU A 479 8.51 20.69 -4.41
C GLU A 479 9.71 19.96 -3.79
N LEU A 480 10.93 20.29 -4.24
CA LEU A 480 12.17 19.74 -3.69
C LEU A 480 12.38 20.20 -2.24
N ALA A 481 12.28 21.51 -2.00
CA ALA A 481 12.43 22.11 -0.68
C ALA A 481 11.42 21.52 0.30
N ARG A 482 10.15 21.35 -0.10
CA ARG A 482 9.10 20.75 0.72
C ARG A 482 9.46 19.32 1.14
N SER A 483 9.88 18.49 0.20
CA SER A 483 10.27 17.09 0.49
C SER A 483 11.49 16.99 1.41
N PHE A 484 12.47 17.87 1.21
CA PHE A 484 13.65 17.99 2.06
C PHE A 484 13.29 18.45 3.48
N LEU A 485 12.65 19.61 3.60
CA LEU A 485 12.30 20.24 4.86
C LEU A 485 11.39 19.35 5.70
N TRP A 486 10.46 18.63 5.08
CA TRP A 486 9.61 17.68 5.80
C TRP A 486 10.41 16.53 6.43
N ARG A 487 11.38 15.97 5.70
CA ARG A 487 12.30 14.95 6.26
C ARG A 487 13.17 15.52 7.37
N GLU A 488 13.72 16.71 7.17
CA GLU A 488 14.58 17.33 8.18
C GLU A 488 13.80 17.70 9.45
N LEU A 489 12.54 18.12 9.31
CA LEU A 489 11.67 18.41 10.46
C LEU A 489 11.41 17.14 11.29
N LYS A 490 11.01 16.05 10.65
CA LYS A 490 10.80 14.76 11.34
C LYS A 490 12.09 14.26 12.00
N LYS A 491 13.24 14.42 11.33
CA LYS A 491 14.54 14.08 11.91
C LYS A 491 14.85 14.92 13.14
N CYS A 492 14.58 16.22 13.10
CA CYS A 492 14.71 17.10 14.27
C CYS A 492 13.78 16.66 15.42
N MET A 493 12.54 16.28 15.13
CA MET A 493 11.60 15.75 16.13
C MET A 493 12.13 14.45 16.76
N THR A 494 12.64 13.52 15.95
CA THR A 494 13.22 12.26 16.43
C THR A 494 14.46 12.48 17.30
N GLN A 495 15.23 13.53 17.02
CA GLN A 495 16.48 13.88 17.72
C GLN A 495 16.28 14.88 18.87
N ASP A 496 15.04 15.27 19.17
CA ASP A 496 14.75 16.22 20.23
C ASP A 496 15.19 15.66 21.60
N PRO A 497 16.08 16.35 22.34
CA PRO A 497 16.48 15.93 23.68
C PRO A 497 15.29 15.70 24.62
N GLN A 498 14.20 16.47 24.49
CA GLN A 498 13.01 16.29 25.33
C GLN A 498 12.32 14.95 25.06
N LEU A 499 12.33 14.50 23.82
CA LEU A 499 11.83 13.17 23.44
C LEU A 499 12.74 12.07 23.99
N ALA A 500 14.06 12.27 23.93
CA ALA A 500 15.04 11.32 24.48
C ALA A 500 14.87 11.13 26.00
N ASP A 501 14.63 12.22 26.72
CA ASP A 501 14.45 12.21 28.18
C ASP A 501 13.08 11.68 28.61
N LYS A 502 12.04 11.78 27.76
CA LYS A 502 10.71 11.22 28.04
C LYS A 502 10.75 9.68 27.94
N TRP A 503 10.38 9.01 29.04
CA TRP A 503 10.20 7.56 29.07
C TRP A 503 8.96 7.14 28.29
N ILE A 504 9.01 5.95 27.68
CA ILE A 504 7.85 5.38 27.00
C ILE A 504 7.04 4.56 28.00
N SER A 505 5.81 5.00 28.28
CA SER A 505 4.87 4.35 29.18
C SER A 505 3.95 3.36 28.45
N ALA A 506 3.16 2.58 29.20
CA ALA A 506 2.13 1.72 28.58
C ALA A 506 1.05 2.56 27.88
N THR A 507 0.71 3.72 28.47
CA THR A 507 -0.27 4.65 27.91
C THR A 507 0.17 5.26 26.58
N ASP A 508 1.49 5.51 26.38
CA ASP A 508 2.00 5.97 25.08
C ASP A 508 1.86 4.88 24.00
N ILE A 509 2.02 3.60 24.36
CA ILE A 509 1.80 2.47 23.45
C ILE A 509 0.31 2.36 23.12
N ASP A 510 -0.55 2.43 24.13
CA ASP A 510 -1.98 2.23 23.95
C ASP A 510 -2.62 3.33 23.10
N ALA A 511 -2.19 4.59 23.23
CA ALA A 511 -2.62 5.70 22.37
C ALA A 511 -2.40 5.48 20.86
N VAL A 512 -1.58 4.50 20.48
CA VAL A 512 -1.28 4.14 19.08
C VAL A 512 -1.87 2.77 18.70
N PHE A 513 -1.86 1.81 19.62
CA PHE A 513 -2.23 0.42 19.36
C PHE A 513 -3.65 0.05 19.77
N THR A 514 -4.41 0.90 20.47
CA THR A 514 -5.84 0.65 20.70
C THR A 514 -6.67 1.12 19.51
N THR A 515 -7.42 0.21 18.91
CA THR A 515 -8.55 0.51 18.03
C THR A 515 -9.64 1.13 18.91
N GLU A 516 -10.16 2.31 18.56
CA GLU A 516 -11.36 2.84 19.20
C GLU A 516 -12.53 1.87 18.93
N ALA A 517 -12.86 1.05 19.93
CA ALA A 517 -14.04 0.22 19.92
C ALA A 517 -15.22 1.04 20.44
N GLU A 518 -16.11 1.40 19.51
CA GLU A 518 -17.46 1.95 19.63
C GLU A 518 -17.69 3.28 20.39
N PRO A 519 -18.52 4.19 19.82
CA PRO A 519 -18.97 5.37 20.53
C PRO A 519 -19.89 4.94 21.67
N SER A 520 -19.53 5.30 22.90
CA SER A 520 -20.47 5.28 24.01
C SER A 520 -21.69 6.12 23.64
N HIS A 521 -22.85 5.47 23.49
CA HIS A 521 -24.15 6.15 23.54
C HIS A 521 -24.26 6.85 24.90
N ALA A 522 -23.87 8.12 24.94
CA ALA A 522 -24.27 9.02 25.99
C ALA A 522 -25.67 9.51 25.62
N GLU A 523 -26.70 8.82 26.13
CA GLU A 523 -28.00 9.44 26.32
C GLU A 523 -27.81 10.61 27.29
N GLY A 524 -27.95 11.82 26.74
CA GLY A 524 -28.01 13.06 27.48
C GLY A 524 -28.96 13.98 26.73
N ASP A 525 -30.24 13.92 27.10
CA ASP A 525 -31.27 14.87 26.69
C ASP A 525 -30.78 16.31 26.92
N PRO A 526 -30.80 17.20 25.91
CA PRO A 526 -30.79 18.62 26.13
C PRO A 526 -32.23 19.15 26.08
N GLU A 527 -32.72 19.55 27.24
CA GLU A 527 -33.92 20.35 27.41
C GLU A 527 -33.89 21.63 26.54
N THR A 528 -34.98 21.82 25.80
CA THR A 528 -35.62 23.10 25.42
C THR A 528 -34.75 24.27 24.93
N GLY A 529 -34.66 24.31 23.60
CA GLY A 529 -35.03 25.41 22.70
C GLY A 529 -35.24 26.84 23.22
N ASP A 530 -34.56 27.77 22.54
CA ASP A 530 -35.14 29.05 22.14
C ASP A 530 -34.46 29.55 20.86
N ASN A 531 -35.16 29.52 19.72
CA ASN A 531 -35.36 30.67 18.83
C ASN A 531 -35.98 30.31 17.47
N LYS A 532 -37.23 30.72 17.35
CA LYS A 532 -37.96 31.30 16.20
C LYS A 532 -37.41 31.13 14.76
N GLN A 533 -38.30 30.53 13.97
CA GLN A 533 -38.43 30.56 12.50
C GLN A 533 -38.29 31.96 11.85
N PRO A 534 -38.07 31.99 10.53
CA PRO A 534 -39.19 32.18 9.58
C PRO A 534 -39.11 31.18 8.38
N SER A 535 -40.09 30.29 8.19
CA SER A 535 -41.34 30.44 7.42
C SER A 535 -41.20 30.36 5.89
N GLN A 536 -41.59 29.18 5.38
CA GLN A 536 -42.40 28.86 4.18
C GLN A 536 -42.35 29.72 2.91
N ALA A 537 -42.17 29.02 1.77
CA ALA A 537 -43.13 28.97 0.65
C ALA A 537 -42.78 27.72 -0.20
N ASP A 538 -43.59 26.66 -0.26
CA ASP A 538 -44.87 26.43 -0.95
C ASP A 538 -44.68 25.76 -2.33
N GLY A 539 -45.42 24.67 -2.58
CA GLY A 539 -45.76 24.26 -3.96
C GLY A 539 -45.58 22.78 -4.36
N ALA A 540 -46.72 22.06 -4.33
CA ALA A 540 -47.16 21.01 -5.27
C ALA A 540 -46.62 19.56 -5.07
N LEU A 541 -47.44 18.67 -4.49
CA LEU A 541 -48.47 17.79 -5.11
C LEU A 541 -47.86 16.45 -5.57
N MET A 542 -48.01 15.39 -4.76
CA MET A 542 -49.03 14.32 -4.87
C MET A 542 -48.76 13.33 -6.00
N VAL A 543 -48.61 12.05 -5.66
CA VAL A 543 -49.54 10.96 -6.06
C VAL A 543 -49.21 9.72 -5.21
N SER A 544 -50.25 9.30 -4.51
CA SER A 544 -50.47 8.06 -3.79
C SER A 544 -50.72 6.88 -4.73
N GLU A 545 -50.47 5.66 -4.24
CA GLU A 545 -51.40 4.50 -4.22
C GLU A 545 -50.56 3.24 -4.00
N ASP A 546 -50.62 2.60 -2.83
CA ASP A 546 -51.71 1.75 -2.31
C ASP A 546 -51.43 0.28 -2.68
N HIS A 547 -51.13 -0.56 -1.68
CA HIS A 547 -52.11 -1.48 -1.06
C HIS A 547 -51.92 -2.92 -1.61
N LYS A 548 -52.09 -4.03 -0.87
CA LYS A 548 -52.88 -4.26 0.33
C LYS A 548 -52.65 -5.71 0.84
N GLU A 549 -52.83 -5.87 2.16
CA GLU A 549 -53.61 -6.93 2.84
C GLU A 549 -53.20 -8.41 2.64
N SER A 550 -53.36 -9.34 3.58
CA SER A 550 -54.10 -9.50 4.84
C SER A 550 -53.64 -10.88 5.39
N ASN A 551 -53.91 -11.38 6.59
CA ASN A 551 -55.16 -11.34 7.33
C ASN A 551 -54.97 -11.81 8.78
N VAL A 552 -55.95 -11.42 9.58
CA VAL A 552 -56.13 -11.54 11.03
C VAL A 552 -56.61 -12.93 11.45
N CYS A 553 -56.28 -13.36 12.68
CA CYS A 553 -57.25 -14.00 13.57
C CYS A 553 -56.96 -13.71 15.05
N ILE A 554 -58.03 -13.34 15.75
CA ILE A 554 -58.13 -12.96 17.17
C ILE A 554 -58.56 -14.20 17.98
N GLN A 555 -58.03 -14.41 19.20
CA GLN A 555 -58.82 -14.47 20.44
C GLN A 555 -57.98 -14.82 21.69
N HIS A 556 -58.10 -13.91 22.67
CA HIS A 556 -58.13 -14.03 24.14
C HIS A 556 -57.60 -15.27 24.88
N GLY A 557 -56.90 -14.97 25.99
CA GLY A 557 -56.82 -15.84 27.17
C GLY A 557 -55.83 -15.30 28.20
N GLU A 558 -56.36 -14.79 29.32
CA GLU A 558 -55.67 -14.12 30.43
C GLU A 558 -54.84 -15.09 31.32
N SER A 559 -53.88 -14.50 32.06
CA SER A 559 -53.41 -14.82 33.44
C SER A 559 -52.92 -16.26 33.75
N SER A 560 -51.99 -16.56 34.65
CA SER A 560 -51.21 -15.86 35.69
C SER A 560 -50.21 -16.90 36.27
N GLU A 561 -49.38 -16.45 37.22
CA GLU A 561 -48.71 -17.24 38.28
C GLU A 561 -47.24 -17.66 38.07
N THR A 562 -46.35 -16.84 38.65
CA THR A 562 -45.26 -17.31 39.55
C THR A 562 -45.91 -17.67 40.91
N PRO A 563 -45.37 -18.56 41.79
CA PRO A 563 -44.07 -18.30 42.43
C PRO A 563 -43.29 -19.52 43.02
N ALA A 564 -42.14 -19.16 43.62
CA ALA A 564 -41.62 -19.66 44.90
C ALA A 564 -40.70 -20.90 44.97
N ASN A 565 -39.47 -20.62 45.43
CA ASN A 565 -38.88 -21.06 46.72
C ASN A 565 -37.80 -22.16 46.78
N ASN A 566 -36.69 -21.72 47.41
CA ASN A 566 -35.81 -22.37 48.39
C ASN A 566 -34.84 -23.44 47.86
N THR A 567 -33.55 -23.46 48.20
CA THR A 567 -33.03 -23.65 49.57
C THR A 567 -31.51 -23.42 49.65
N GLU A 568 -31.07 -22.75 50.73
CA GLU A 568 -29.81 -22.76 51.50
C GLU A 568 -28.58 -23.58 51.01
N SER A 569 -27.40 -22.95 50.88
CA SER A 569 -26.34 -22.73 51.91
C SER A 569 -25.41 -23.94 52.14
N THR A 570 -24.12 -23.77 51.81
CA THR A 570 -23.04 -24.00 52.79
C THR A 570 -21.72 -23.41 52.30
N ASP A 571 -21.21 -22.45 53.06
CA ASP A 571 -19.81 -22.01 53.06
C ASP A 571 -18.88 -23.14 53.55
N LEU A 572 -17.68 -23.23 52.96
CA LEU A 572 -16.52 -23.73 53.69
C LEU A 572 -15.27 -22.94 53.26
N ALA A 573 -14.87 -22.01 54.12
CA ALA A 573 -13.54 -21.43 54.12
C ALA A 573 -12.54 -22.43 54.71
N THR A 574 -11.33 -22.51 54.14
CA THR A 574 -10.16 -22.98 54.89
C THR A 574 -8.95 -22.16 54.48
N SER A 575 -8.51 -21.34 55.43
CA SER A 575 -7.23 -20.64 55.46
C SER A 575 -6.10 -21.62 55.76
N VAL A 576 -4.95 -21.48 55.11
CA VAL A 576 -3.65 -21.85 55.69
C VAL A 576 -2.63 -20.78 55.32
N ALA A 577 -1.83 -20.45 56.33
CA ALA A 577 -1.04 -19.26 56.52
C ALA A 577 0.32 -19.25 55.79
N GLU A 578 0.85 -18.03 55.80
CA GLU A 578 2.17 -17.54 55.40
C GLU A 578 3.37 -18.35 55.96
N SER A 579 4.43 -18.43 55.15
CA SER A 579 5.79 -18.43 55.68
C SER A 579 6.69 -17.62 54.74
N GLY A 580 6.96 -16.36 55.12
CA GLY A 580 8.07 -15.60 54.56
C GLY A 580 9.40 -16.00 55.19
N LYS A 581 10.46 -16.05 54.36
CA LYS A 581 11.80 -15.53 54.66
C LYS A 581 12.68 -15.61 53.40
N ASP A 582 12.94 -14.42 52.87
CA ASP A 582 14.27 -13.85 52.62
C ASP A 582 15.30 -14.67 51.81
N LEU A 583 15.75 -14.10 50.69
CA LEU A 583 17.17 -14.00 50.30
C LEU A 583 17.31 -13.20 49.01
N ASP A 584 17.57 -11.92 49.22
CA ASP A 584 18.27 -11.01 48.32
C ASP A 584 19.70 -11.54 48.09
N ALA A 585 19.94 -12.17 46.93
CA ALA A 585 21.26 -12.34 46.28
C ALA A 585 21.15 -13.29 45.08
N THR A 586 21.03 -12.76 43.86
CA THR A 586 21.84 -13.14 42.68
C THR A 586 21.37 -12.36 41.45
N LEU A 587 21.74 -11.09 41.44
CA LEU A 587 22.02 -10.38 40.19
C LEU A 587 23.31 -10.94 39.58
N VAL A 588 23.40 -10.86 38.25
CA VAL A 588 24.55 -11.15 37.37
C VAL A 588 24.65 -12.59 36.83
N LYS A 589 24.12 -12.77 35.61
CA LYS A 589 24.89 -13.27 34.45
C LYS A 589 24.15 -12.90 33.16
N VAL A 590 24.54 -11.76 32.62
CA VAL A 590 24.29 -11.38 31.23
C VAL A 590 25.53 -11.83 30.46
N ASP A 591 25.39 -12.74 29.51
CA ASP A 591 26.42 -12.99 28.50
C ASP A 591 26.28 -11.90 27.41
N ILE A 592 27.13 -10.88 27.52
CA ILE A 592 27.52 -10.02 26.40
C ILE A 592 28.91 -10.49 26.01
N ASP A 593 29.08 -10.90 24.75
CA ASP A 593 30.38 -11.02 24.13
C ASP A 593 30.76 -9.65 23.53
N PRO A 594 31.81 -8.97 24.02
CA PRO A 594 32.19 -7.65 23.55
C PRO A 594 33.53 -7.68 22.78
N LYS A 595 33.52 -7.19 21.55
CA LYS A 595 34.62 -6.44 20.90
C LYS A 595 34.04 -5.74 19.66
N ILE A 596 33.75 -4.44 19.72
CA ILE A 596 34.68 -3.28 19.57
C ILE A 596 35.33 -3.31 18.18
N SER A 597 35.34 -2.28 17.34
CA SER A 597 34.75 -0.94 17.27
C SER A 597 35.13 -0.38 15.89
N GLU A 598 34.34 0.57 15.39
CA GLU A 598 34.73 1.78 14.65
C GLU A 598 36.03 1.77 13.81
N ASN A 599 35.89 2.02 12.50
CA ASN A 599 36.54 3.15 11.85
C ASN A 599 35.89 3.48 10.50
N ASN A 600 35.50 4.74 10.35
CA ASN A 600 35.23 5.39 9.07
C ASN A 600 36.56 5.87 8.46
N GLN A 601 36.78 5.65 7.16
CA GLN A 601 37.26 6.68 6.24
C GLN A 601 37.23 6.21 4.78
N GLU A 602 36.86 7.14 3.91
CA GLU A 602 36.82 7.07 2.45
C GLU A 602 38.21 6.80 1.84
N SER A 603 38.27 6.10 0.70
CA SER A 603 38.85 6.58 -0.57
C SER A 603 39.09 5.44 -1.59
N GLU A 604 39.11 5.87 -2.85
CA GLU A 604 39.14 5.12 -4.10
C GLU A 604 40.39 4.24 -4.37
N VAL A 605 40.29 3.45 -5.45
CA VAL A 605 41.35 3.03 -6.40
C VAL A 605 41.75 1.54 -6.43
N GLN A 606 41.36 0.93 -7.57
CA GLN A 606 42.05 0.00 -8.48
C GLN A 606 42.99 -1.13 -8.00
N VAL A 607 42.62 -2.34 -8.47
CA VAL A 607 43.35 -3.32 -9.31
C VAL A 607 44.73 -3.86 -8.85
N GLU A 608 44.89 -5.17 -9.13
CA GLU A 608 46.08 -6.03 -9.02
C GLU A 608 46.36 -6.55 -7.62
N GLY A 609 46.67 -7.82 -7.39
CA GLY A 609 47.02 -8.92 -8.27
C GLY A 609 47.66 -9.99 -7.40
N GLU A 610 47.63 -11.22 -7.90
CA GLU A 610 48.58 -12.29 -7.57
C GLU A 610 48.46 -12.97 -6.20
N SER A 611 47.77 -14.12 -6.24
CA SER A 611 48.03 -15.25 -5.35
C SER A 611 49.02 -16.20 -6.03
N SER A 612 50.10 -16.56 -5.34
CA SER A 612 51.09 -17.55 -5.78
C SER A 612 51.00 -18.81 -4.92
N GLU A 613 50.84 -19.95 -5.62
CA GLU A 613 51.57 -21.23 -5.46
C GLU A 613 51.62 -21.96 -4.09
N ALA A 614 51.55 -23.28 -3.96
CA ALA A 614 51.65 -24.47 -4.84
C ALA A 614 50.94 -25.65 -4.10
N THR A 615 50.64 -26.85 -4.64
CA THR A 615 51.51 -27.79 -5.35
C THR A 615 50.72 -28.95 -6.00
N VAL A 616 50.78 -29.03 -7.34
CA VAL A 616 51.15 -30.16 -8.24
C VAL A 616 50.52 -31.56 -8.13
N THR A 617 49.93 -32.02 -9.26
CA THR A 617 50.27 -33.20 -10.13
C THR A 617 49.05 -33.48 -11.05
N ASN A 618 49.06 -33.69 -12.38
CA ASN A 618 50.02 -34.21 -13.34
C ASN A 618 49.68 -33.75 -14.79
N MET A 619 50.71 -33.29 -15.52
CA MET A 619 51.14 -33.61 -16.89
C MET A 619 50.11 -33.97 -18.00
N SER A 620 49.98 -33.13 -19.04
CA SER A 620 50.56 -33.33 -20.40
C SER A 620 49.80 -32.56 -21.50
N ASP A 621 50.47 -31.53 -22.03
CA ASP A 621 50.24 -30.76 -23.29
C ASP A 621 50.28 -31.63 -24.58
N PRO A 622 50.06 -31.14 -25.84
CA PRO A 622 50.22 -29.75 -26.31
C PRO A 622 49.27 -29.17 -27.40
N ALA A 623 49.26 -27.83 -27.46
CA ALA A 623 49.37 -26.90 -28.63
C ALA A 623 48.32 -26.99 -29.77
N THR A 624 48.00 -25.98 -30.60
CA THR A 624 48.53 -24.67 -31.05
C THR A 624 47.36 -24.03 -31.83
N SER A 625 47.01 -22.74 -31.78
CA SER A 625 47.46 -21.61 -32.65
C SER A 625 46.44 -20.46 -32.44
N MET A 626 46.75 -19.23 -32.03
CA MET A 626 47.50 -18.13 -32.65
C MET A 626 46.96 -17.60 -33.99
N LEU A 627 46.75 -16.26 -34.00
CA LEU A 627 46.70 -15.29 -35.13
C LEU A 627 45.33 -15.23 -35.88
N GLU A 628 44.78 -14.10 -36.34
CA GLU A 628 45.28 -12.73 -36.55
C GLU A 628 44.14 -11.81 -37.03
N SER A 629 44.27 -10.50 -36.79
CA SER A 629 43.82 -9.36 -37.64
C SER A 629 42.31 -9.15 -37.88
N GLY A 630 41.73 -7.95 -37.97
CA GLY A 630 42.27 -6.61 -38.21
C GLY A 630 41.40 -5.92 -39.27
N ASN A 631 40.70 -4.85 -38.86
CA ASN A 631 40.25 -3.65 -39.60
C ASN A 631 39.57 -3.78 -40.99
N ASP A 632 38.37 -3.21 -41.16
CA ASP A 632 38.14 -1.80 -41.56
C ASP A 632 36.94 -1.56 -42.49
N LEU A 633 36.27 -0.42 -42.23
CA LEU A 633 35.57 0.51 -43.12
C LEU A 633 34.18 0.22 -43.72
N ASP A 634 33.24 1.04 -43.23
CA ASP A 634 32.13 1.67 -43.95
C ASP A 634 32.54 2.28 -45.32
N VAL A 635 31.60 2.31 -46.28
CA VAL A 635 31.08 3.52 -46.95
C VAL A 635 30.26 3.20 -48.24
N LYS A 636 29.00 3.67 -48.22
CA LYS A 636 28.11 4.15 -49.33
C LYS A 636 27.75 3.23 -50.52
N LEU A 637 26.45 3.05 -50.78
CA LEU A 637 25.70 3.93 -51.70
C LEU A 637 24.17 3.73 -51.64
N GLU A 638 23.48 4.80 -51.97
CA GLU A 638 22.05 5.11 -51.92
C GLU A 638 21.23 4.67 -53.18
N ASN A 639 19.91 4.67 -52.98
CA ASN A 639 18.79 4.99 -53.91
C ASN A 639 18.14 3.89 -54.78
N LEU A 640 16.85 3.63 -54.55
CA LEU A 640 15.73 4.25 -55.32
C LEU A 640 14.32 3.84 -54.78
N GLN A 641 13.43 4.83 -54.72
CA GLN A 641 11.99 4.75 -54.42
C GLN A 641 11.15 4.36 -55.65
N ILE A 642 9.91 3.88 -55.44
CA ILE A 642 8.60 4.43 -55.92
C ILE A 642 7.49 3.33 -55.90
N ASP A 643 6.61 3.38 -54.89
CA ASP A 643 5.16 3.73 -54.91
C ASP A 643 4.09 2.91 -55.72
N PRO A 644 2.76 3.13 -55.52
CA PRO A 644 1.80 2.11 -55.03
C PRO A 644 0.49 1.99 -55.88
N SER A 645 -0.54 1.34 -55.31
CA SER A 645 -1.99 1.34 -55.64
C SER A 645 -2.58 0.16 -56.45
N SER A 646 -3.57 -0.50 -55.83
CA SER A 646 -4.84 -0.86 -56.47
C SER A 646 -5.87 -1.28 -55.41
N ASP A 647 -7.03 -0.63 -55.47
CA ASP A 647 -8.24 -0.79 -54.67
C ASP A 647 -8.82 -2.22 -54.62
N SER A 648 -9.51 -2.56 -53.53
CA SER A 648 -10.92 -2.97 -53.61
C SER A 648 -11.59 -2.98 -52.24
N SER A 649 -12.86 -2.67 -52.29
CA SER A 649 -13.73 -2.14 -51.24
C SER A 649 -14.76 -3.15 -50.72
N ILE A 650 -15.27 -2.87 -49.51
CA ILE A 650 -16.67 -3.02 -49.05
C ILE A 650 -17.16 -4.32 -48.36
N ALA A 651 -17.88 -4.05 -47.25
CA ALA A 651 -19.06 -4.69 -46.65
C ALA A 651 -18.93 -5.59 -45.41
N THR A 652 -19.33 -4.95 -44.31
CA THR A 652 -20.08 -5.44 -43.15
C THR A 652 -21.25 -6.39 -43.47
N SER A 653 -21.48 -7.40 -42.63
CA SER A 653 -22.81 -7.72 -42.09
C SER A 653 -22.73 -8.74 -40.96
N GLY A 654 -23.32 -8.38 -39.81
CA GLY A 654 -23.82 -9.34 -38.84
C GLY A 654 -25.22 -9.78 -39.22
N ALA A 655 -25.62 -10.96 -38.76
CA ALA A 655 -27.03 -11.35 -38.66
C ALA A 655 -27.17 -12.41 -37.57
N GLY A 656 -27.84 -12.03 -36.47
CA GLY A 656 -28.61 -12.97 -35.68
C GLY A 656 -30.00 -13.13 -36.30
N SER A 657 -30.68 -14.24 -36.02
CA SER A 657 -32.13 -14.31 -36.11
C SER A 657 -32.67 -15.44 -35.22
N SER A 658 -33.48 -15.04 -34.25
CA SER A 658 -34.49 -15.81 -33.52
C SER A 658 -35.70 -16.13 -34.41
N GLY A 659 -36.39 -17.24 -34.13
CA GLY A 659 -37.38 -17.87 -35.01
C GLY A 659 -38.85 -17.40 -34.97
N GLN A 660 -39.74 -18.40 -35.07
CA GLN A 660 -41.18 -18.42 -35.42
C GLN A 660 -41.43 -18.59 -36.94
N THR A 661 -42.29 -19.47 -37.48
CA THR A 661 -43.44 -20.25 -36.96
C THR A 661 -43.90 -21.28 -38.02
N GLY A 662 -44.32 -22.47 -37.58
CA GLY A 662 -45.50 -23.24 -38.04
C GLY A 662 -45.56 -23.88 -39.44
N GLN A 663 -45.65 -25.22 -39.50
CA GLN A 663 -46.89 -25.97 -39.85
C GLN A 663 -46.68 -27.51 -39.86
N LEU A 664 -47.51 -28.19 -39.04
CA LEU A 664 -48.25 -29.45 -39.24
C LEU A 664 -47.57 -30.65 -39.91
N ASP A 665 -47.27 -31.72 -39.14
CA ASP A 665 -48.17 -32.85 -38.81
C ASP A 665 -47.67 -33.59 -37.57
#